data_AF-A0A2U9BUT9-F1
#
_entry.id   AF-A0A2U9BUT9-F1
#
_cell.length_a   1.000
_cell.length_b   1.000
_cell.length_c   1.000
_cell.angle_alpha   90.00
_cell.angle_beta   90.00
_cell.angle_gamma   90.00
#
_symmetry.space_group_name_H-M   'P 1'
#
loop_
_entity.id
_entity.type
_entity.pdbx_description
1 polymer ?
#
loop_
_entity_poly.entity_id
_entity_poly.type
_entity_poly.pdbx_seq_one_letter_code
_entity_poly.pdbx_strand_id
1 'polypeptide(L)'
;MSVHAALLNRRVAGGFHRLWCGIPKLLVHIRTASETEPGTRRSDEEHLWEAANYPAFSGARIGSFFQERPVLKNPFLEDALLRGYLRRHLPQEAARSDLCAFGERVANEVDRWGRECELTPPQLIHFDPWGNRVDHIVTSPAWKRMKDLSAQEGLVAIGYERPFGEWSRVYQMSKLYIFSPSSGLFTCPLAMTDGAAKVLQSIGVSWPVDEAYSRLTTRRPEWFWTSGQWMTERQGGSDVASGTETVAVPQSDGSYKLHGFKWFTSATDADMTLTLARVQDRTGATTPGSRGLSLFYAEVSRDEGGRLRGIEVQRLKDKLGTRQMPTAELLLDGLPAHRLSDEGRGVASIANMLTITRIHNSISAAAAMRRVVQLARDYASRRTAFGKLLKDHPLHMQTLARMEVQTRGAFLLVMDVCRLLGREESGMATQFDRYLLRLLTPVVKLYTGKQAVAVVSEGLESFGGQGYIEDTGLPGLLRDAQVLSIWEGTTNVLSLDVLRCVARSSGMVLHAFFTHAKSLLAGASSVSSLGPAVTAVDRALSELETFVQVAAKREASYLELAARDLAYSLACIYTGALLIDHACWKGASQSDAYAALRWCEQDLCPVVSKQARGCYDPSAPPLDSALCDLVMTLSAADRCAFVKNTSDCTMEDGFINYLSLAFCLLPPNLTPLTITLCVIWLFFLFVILGLSASKFFCPNLSAISTSLHLTHNVAGVTFLALGNGAPDIFSAISAFSHPHTAGLAVGALFGAGIFVTTVVAGSVALVKPFAVATRPFLRDVIFYMAAVFWTFLMLYRGTTTLGETLGYLGLYVVYVLIVIISAYIYSRQKHLMNASVQNDAPITEFNSSDSSDDDIPILTHARIQQEYESETEYRPLLPYSESTSQILLSSLNPVDNRKWRSKSGCWRVLKVLKTPLEVLLLLCIPVVDPDKEDKNWRRPLNCLHLITAPLACVLTLQSGTYGVYMIQGQFPVWLLTLLLGLFLSAIVFCTTTNDRPPKYHTLFALLGFLVSAVLISAAASEVVSLLHMLGVVLSLSNTVLGLTLLAWGNSIGDCFSDITIARQGYPRMAISACFGGIIFNMLFGVGLGCLVQMVTTHSWGVQFESEGLLTWILAGSLGLSLVLSFVIVPMSRFHLGQTYGIFLLLFYFIFLLVALLTEFGVIRIV
;
A
#
# COMPACT_ATOMS: atom_id res chain seq x y z
N MET A 1 43.92 -50.96 -8.64
CA MET A 1 43.98 -52.18 -9.48
C MET A 1 42.53 -52.61 -9.74
N SER A 2 42.04 -52.96 -10.94
CA SER A 2 42.66 -53.05 -12.27
C SER A 2 41.56 -53.03 -13.38
N VAL A 3 41.81 -52.34 -14.51
CA VAL A 3 41.49 -52.67 -15.95
C VAL A 3 40.17 -53.47 -16.24
N HIS A 4 39.15 -52.93 -16.93
CA HIS A 4 38.90 -52.94 -18.41
C HIS A 4 38.84 -54.37 -19.06
N ALA A 5 38.04 -54.71 -20.09
CA ALA A 5 36.91 -54.07 -20.80
C ALA A 5 36.25 -55.06 -21.82
N ALA A 6 35.17 -54.60 -22.50
CA ALA A 6 34.78 -54.88 -23.91
C ALA A 6 33.79 -56.03 -24.30
N LEU A 7 32.79 -55.61 -25.10
CA LEU A 7 32.11 -56.21 -26.29
C LEU A 7 30.58 -55.91 -26.26
N LEU A 8 29.94 -55.04 -27.07
CA LEU A 8 29.80 -54.94 -28.55
C LEU A 8 29.26 -56.26 -29.18
N ASN A 9 28.19 -56.32 -30.01
CA ASN A 9 27.40 -55.27 -30.71
C ASN A 9 26.10 -55.85 -31.37
N ARG A 10 25.15 -55.00 -31.82
CA ARG A 10 24.06 -55.24 -32.86
C ARG A 10 22.90 -56.21 -32.52
N ARG A 11 21.68 -56.13 -33.11
CA ARG A 11 21.01 -55.30 -34.16
C ARG A 11 19.46 -55.35 -33.95
N VAL A 12 18.70 -54.23 -33.91
CA VAL A 12 17.91 -53.57 -35.00
C VAL A 12 16.51 -54.14 -35.31
N ALA A 13 15.49 -53.29 -35.05
CA ALA A 13 14.17 -53.04 -35.72
C ALA A 13 13.14 -52.67 -34.63
N GLY A 14 12.31 -51.62 -34.66
CA GLY A 14 12.03 -50.50 -35.59
C GLY A 14 10.53 -50.15 -35.48
N GLY A 15 10.02 -48.91 -35.46
CA GLY A 15 10.64 -47.57 -35.38
C GLY A 15 9.57 -46.45 -35.45
N PHE A 16 9.99 -45.20 -35.17
CA PHE A 16 9.27 -43.91 -35.42
C PHE A 16 7.99 -43.59 -34.59
N HIS A 17 7.66 -42.33 -34.23
CA HIS A 17 8.21 -41.03 -34.66
C HIS A 17 8.11 -39.94 -33.53
N ARG A 18 9.19 -39.12 -33.43
CA ARG A 18 9.45 -37.76 -32.82
C ARG A 18 8.29 -36.96 -32.17
N LEU A 19 8.48 -35.94 -31.30
CA LEU A 19 9.61 -35.04 -30.94
C LEU A 19 9.67 -34.91 -29.37
N TRP A 20 10.67 -34.33 -28.66
CA TRP A 20 12.01 -33.79 -28.95
C TRP A 20 12.90 -33.82 -27.67
N CYS A 21 14.21 -33.57 -27.80
CA CYS A 21 15.25 -33.30 -26.79
C CYS A 21 16.41 -32.60 -27.53
N GLY A 22 17.42 -31.92 -26.97
CA GLY A 22 17.93 -31.70 -25.60
C GLY A 22 19.42 -31.29 -25.72
N ILE A 23 20.11 -30.78 -24.68
CA ILE A 23 21.56 -30.44 -24.74
C ILE A 23 22.28 -30.80 -23.41
N PRO A 24 23.46 -31.48 -23.43
CA PRO A 24 24.24 -31.83 -22.23
C PRO A 24 25.52 -30.98 -22.01
N LYS A 25 26.16 -31.19 -20.85
CA LYS A 25 27.33 -30.47 -20.29
C LYS A 25 28.67 -30.74 -21.01
N LEU A 26 29.65 -29.85 -20.81
CA LEU A 26 31.08 -30.11 -21.01
C LEU A 26 31.94 -29.57 -19.84
N LEU A 27 33.03 -30.28 -19.50
CA LEU A 27 34.09 -29.83 -18.57
C LEU A 27 35.19 -29.06 -19.32
N VAL A 28 35.85 -28.10 -18.67
CA VAL A 28 37.13 -27.52 -19.12
C VAL A 28 38.08 -27.28 -17.93
N HIS A 29 39.34 -27.72 -18.07
CA HIS A 29 40.44 -27.41 -17.16
C HIS A 29 40.98 -26.00 -17.39
N ILE A 30 41.34 -25.28 -16.33
CA ILE A 30 42.06 -24.00 -16.41
C ILE A 30 43.56 -24.24 -16.16
N ARG A 31 44.42 -23.78 -17.08
CA ARG A 31 45.83 -23.46 -16.80
C ARG A 31 45.97 -21.95 -16.61
N THR A 32 46.78 -21.55 -15.64
CA THR A 32 47.11 -20.16 -15.33
C THR A 32 48.04 -19.57 -16.38
N ALA A 33 47.89 -18.28 -16.67
CA ALA A 33 48.81 -17.50 -17.51
C ALA A 33 49.52 -16.45 -16.66
N SER A 34 50.83 -16.31 -16.86
CA SER A 34 51.71 -15.36 -16.19
C SER A 34 52.38 -14.44 -17.21
N GLU A 35 52.42 -13.16 -16.86
CA GLU A 35 53.42 -12.16 -17.26
C GLU A 35 53.53 -11.74 -18.74
N THR A 36 54.03 -10.52 -18.89
CA THR A 36 54.01 -9.69 -20.11
C THR A 36 55.42 -9.32 -20.53
N GLU A 37 55.73 -9.32 -21.84
CA GLU A 37 56.81 -8.50 -22.40
C GLU A 37 56.43 -7.87 -23.76
N PRO A 38 56.99 -6.70 -24.14
CA PRO A 38 56.58 -5.96 -25.34
C PRO A 38 57.64 -5.97 -26.47
N GLY A 39 57.22 -5.99 -27.75
CA GLY A 39 58.19 -5.82 -28.85
C GLY A 39 57.65 -5.71 -30.28
N THR A 40 58.10 -4.64 -30.97
CA THR A 40 58.28 -4.47 -32.44
C THR A 40 57.07 -4.37 -33.39
N ARG A 41 57.16 -3.39 -34.32
CA ARG A 41 56.28 -3.14 -35.48
C ARG A 41 56.93 -3.64 -36.78
N ARG A 42 56.11 -4.11 -37.74
CA ARG A 42 56.22 -4.09 -39.23
C ARG A 42 55.39 -5.27 -39.79
N SER A 43 54.81 -5.24 -40.99
CA SER A 43 54.36 -4.15 -41.88
C SER A 43 53.47 -4.79 -42.94
N ASP A 44 52.37 -4.11 -43.29
CA ASP A 44 51.53 -4.18 -44.49
C ASP A 44 51.42 -5.48 -45.32
N GLU A 45 50.17 -5.94 -45.42
CA GLU A 45 49.51 -6.54 -46.59
C GLU A 45 50.38 -7.12 -47.73
N GLU A 46 50.39 -8.45 -47.85
CA GLU A 46 49.97 -9.14 -49.09
C GLU A 46 49.67 -10.64 -48.84
N HIS A 47 48.97 -11.28 -49.78
CA HIS A 47 48.53 -12.68 -49.77
C HIS A 47 47.43 -13.09 -48.77
N LEU A 48 46.20 -12.68 -49.12
CA LEU A 48 45.00 -13.49 -48.91
C LEU A 48 45.12 -14.87 -49.63
N TRP A 49 44.28 -15.81 -49.18
CA TRP A 49 43.92 -17.10 -49.81
C TRP A 49 44.85 -18.31 -49.62
N GLU A 50 44.68 -19.02 -48.49
CA GLU A 50 44.29 -20.45 -48.47
C GLU A 50 44.01 -20.98 -47.04
N ALA A 51 42.95 -20.47 -46.40
CA ALA A 51 42.38 -21.08 -45.18
C ALA A 51 40.86 -20.82 -45.02
N ALA A 52 40.17 -20.47 -46.10
CA ALA A 52 38.72 -20.31 -46.11
C ALA A 52 38.04 -21.67 -46.32
N ASN A 53 37.68 -22.38 -45.24
CA ASN A 53 36.53 -23.32 -45.17
C ASN A 53 36.31 -24.02 -43.80
N TYR A 54 36.73 -23.41 -42.69
CA TYR A 54 36.12 -23.69 -41.39
C TYR A 54 35.57 -22.39 -40.80
N PRO A 55 34.30 -22.33 -40.37
CA PRO A 55 33.84 -21.19 -39.58
C PRO A 55 34.63 -21.17 -38.27
N ALA A 56 35.40 -20.10 -38.05
CA ALA A 56 36.00 -19.86 -36.75
C ALA A 56 34.86 -19.67 -35.74
N PHE A 57 34.62 -20.67 -34.89
CA PHE A 57 33.65 -20.59 -33.81
C PHE A 57 34.11 -19.55 -32.77
N SER A 58 33.80 -18.28 -33.03
CA SER A 58 33.99 -17.19 -32.08
C SER A 58 32.92 -17.27 -30.99
N GLY A 59 33.35 -17.10 -29.74
CA GLY A 59 32.41 -16.82 -28.64
C GLY A 59 31.63 -15.53 -28.88
N ALA A 60 30.49 -15.40 -28.19
CA ALA A 60 29.66 -14.19 -28.24
C ALA A 60 30.42 -12.97 -27.67
N ARG A 61 30.31 -11.82 -28.34
CA ARG A 61 30.89 -10.56 -27.88
C ARG A 61 29.95 -9.91 -26.85
N ILE A 62 30.32 -9.97 -25.58
CA ILE A 62 29.49 -9.50 -24.44
C ILE A 62 30.03 -8.24 -23.75
N GLY A 63 31.02 -7.57 -24.35
CA GLY A 63 31.78 -6.49 -23.71
C GLY A 63 32.93 -7.02 -22.83
N SER A 64 33.68 -6.09 -22.22
CA SER A 64 34.83 -6.40 -21.35
C SER A 64 34.60 -6.07 -19.87
N PHE A 65 33.54 -5.33 -19.55
CA PHE A 65 33.26 -4.89 -18.18
C PHE A 65 32.55 -6.00 -17.39
N PHE A 66 33.12 -6.35 -16.24
CA PHE A 66 32.47 -7.15 -15.20
C PHE A 66 32.59 -6.39 -13.88
N GLN A 67 31.49 -6.31 -13.13
CA GLN A 67 31.49 -5.64 -11.84
C GLN A 67 32.27 -6.46 -10.81
N GLU A 68 33.27 -5.85 -10.17
CA GLU A 68 33.96 -6.49 -9.05
C GLU A 68 33.01 -6.68 -7.86
N ARG A 69 33.02 -7.87 -7.27
CA ARG A 69 32.19 -8.25 -6.12
C ARG A 69 32.69 -7.61 -4.81
N PRO A 70 31.82 -7.35 -3.82
CA PRO A 70 32.27 -7.05 -2.46
C PRO A 70 33.06 -8.22 -1.87
N VAL A 71 33.99 -7.90 -0.97
CA VAL A 71 34.82 -8.89 -0.26
C VAL A 71 34.64 -8.74 1.25
N LEU A 72 34.20 -9.82 1.91
CA LEU A 72 34.25 -9.92 3.36
C LEU A 72 35.72 -10.11 3.80
N LYS A 73 36.27 -9.11 4.46
CA LYS A 73 37.53 -9.23 5.21
C LYS A 73 37.25 -9.67 6.65
N ASN A 74 38.30 -9.85 7.43
CA ASN A 74 38.22 -10.15 8.87
C ASN A 74 37.25 -9.19 9.61
N PRO A 75 36.06 -9.67 10.03
CA PRO A 75 34.98 -8.82 10.53
C PRO A 75 35.29 -8.19 11.89
N PHE A 76 36.23 -8.76 12.67
CA PHE A 76 36.74 -8.15 13.90
C PHE A 76 37.64 -6.96 13.59
N LEU A 77 38.56 -7.09 12.63
CA LEU A 77 39.48 -6.01 12.27
C LEU A 77 38.76 -4.82 11.61
N GLU A 78 37.78 -5.09 10.75
CA GLU A 78 36.97 -4.05 10.07
C GLU A 78 35.92 -3.38 11.00
N ASP A 79 35.67 -3.88 12.21
CA ASP A 79 34.79 -3.22 13.18
C ASP A 79 35.57 -2.41 14.24
N ALA A 80 35.74 -1.13 13.94
CA ALA A 80 36.40 -0.18 14.84
C ALA A 80 35.65 0.01 16.17
N LEU A 81 34.31 -0.10 16.20
CA LEU A 81 33.52 0.08 17.42
C LEU A 81 33.68 -1.12 18.35
N LEU A 82 33.58 -2.35 17.82
CA LEU A 82 33.83 -3.58 18.59
C LEU A 82 35.23 -3.55 19.23
N ARG A 83 36.25 -3.19 18.45
CA ARG A 83 37.63 -3.05 18.92
C ARG A 83 37.81 -1.93 19.96
N GLY A 84 37.14 -0.79 19.78
CA GLY A 84 37.15 0.32 20.74
C GLY A 84 36.47 -0.03 22.05
N TYR A 85 35.27 -0.62 21.98
CA TYR A 85 34.50 -1.09 23.14
C TYR A 85 35.27 -2.13 23.95
N LEU A 86 35.84 -3.15 23.30
CA LEU A 86 36.66 -4.14 24.00
C LEU A 86 37.94 -3.52 24.58
N ARG A 87 38.61 -2.58 23.90
CA ARG A 87 39.77 -1.89 24.50
C ARG A 87 39.39 -1.08 25.75
N ARG A 88 38.18 -0.50 25.79
CA ARG A 88 37.67 0.25 26.95
C ARG A 88 37.34 -0.67 28.14
N HIS A 89 36.74 -1.83 27.88
CA HIS A 89 36.06 -2.64 28.89
C HIS A 89 36.70 -4.00 29.20
N LEU A 90 37.39 -4.60 28.24
CA LEU A 90 38.14 -5.87 28.36
C LEU A 90 39.55 -5.68 27.79
N PRO A 91 40.45 -4.95 28.49
CA PRO A 91 41.75 -4.56 27.96
C PRO A 91 42.71 -5.74 27.69
N GLN A 92 42.44 -6.92 28.26
CA GLN A 92 43.24 -8.14 28.15
C GLN A 92 43.51 -8.51 26.68
N GLU A 93 44.78 -8.63 26.30
CA GLU A 93 45.18 -8.91 24.91
C GLU A 93 44.71 -10.29 24.42
N ALA A 94 44.65 -11.29 25.30
CA ALA A 94 44.26 -12.66 24.95
C ALA A 94 42.90 -12.74 24.23
N ALA A 95 41.88 -12.05 24.75
CA ALA A 95 40.55 -12.02 24.14
C ALA A 95 40.54 -11.33 22.77
N ARG A 96 41.34 -10.28 22.60
CA ARG A 96 41.44 -9.54 21.32
C ARG A 96 42.25 -10.31 20.27
N SER A 97 43.28 -11.04 20.69
CA SER A 97 44.07 -11.92 19.82
C SER A 97 43.23 -13.11 19.32
N ASP A 98 42.47 -13.74 20.21
CA ASP A 98 41.54 -14.82 19.84
C ASP A 98 40.43 -14.31 18.89
N LEU A 99 39.78 -13.19 19.18
CA LEU A 99 38.75 -12.61 18.29
C LEU A 99 39.30 -12.23 16.91
N CYS A 100 40.56 -11.81 16.83
CA CYS A 100 41.25 -11.54 15.57
C CYS A 100 41.45 -12.83 14.76
N ALA A 101 41.97 -13.90 15.39
CA ALA A 101 42.17 -15.20 14.75
C ALA A 101 40.82 -15.83 14.32
N PHE A 102 39.80 -15.77 15.18
CA PHE A 102 38.47 -16.28 14.86
C PHE A 102 37.80 -15.47 13.74
N GLY A 103 37.98 -14.14 13.70
CA GLY A 103 37.56 -13.31 12.58
C GLY A 103 38.19 -13.73 11.24
N GLU A 104 39.45 -14.16 11.25
CA GLU A 104 40.14 -14.64 10.06
C GLU A 104 39.56 -15.97 9.56
N ARG A 105 39.25 -16.89 10.49
CA ARG A 105 38.50 -18.12 10.18
C ARG A 105 37.11 -17.82 9.64
N VAL A 106 36.42 -16.81 10.19
CA VAL A 106 35.08 -16.42 9.74
C VAL A 106 35.09 -15.99 8.27
N ALA A 107 36.03 -15.11 7.89
CA ALA A 107 36.14 -14.61 6.52
C ALA A 107 36.57 -15.70 5.51
N ASN A 108 37.51 -16.59 5.88
CA ASN A 108 38.11 -17.55 4.95
C ASN A 108 37.41 -18.92 4.89
N GLU A 109 36.84 -19.40 6.00
CA GLU A 109 36.24 -20.73 6.13
C GLU A 109 34.72 -20.67 6.32
N VAL A 110 34.27 -19.98 7.37
CA VAL A 110 32.90 -20.07 7.90
C VAL A 110 31.88 -19.48 6.94
N ASP A 111 32.16 -18.33 6.32
CA ASP A 111 31.22 -17.66 5.40
C ASP A 111 30.84 -18.55 4.21
N ARG A 112 31.83 -19.27 3.66
CA ARG A 112 31.62 -20.28 2.61
C ARG A 112 30.77 -21.46 3.12
N TRP A 113 30.97 -21.92 4.35
CA TRP A 113 30.14 -22.98 4.95
C TRP A 113 28.71 -22.51 5.18
N GLY A 114 28.49 -21.28 5.67
CA GLY A 114 27.16 -20.69 5.81
C GLY A 114 26.40 -20.64 4.48
N ARG A 115 27.12 -20.28 3.39
CA ARG A 115 26.56 -20.31 2.03
C ARG A 115 26.27 -21.73 1.53
N GLU A 116 27.11 -22.72 1.85
CA GLU A 116 26.86 -24.14 1.54
C GLU A 116 25.56 -24.64 2.22
N CYS A 117 25.30 -24.23 3.47
CA CYS A 117 24.05 -24.54 4.18
C CYS A 117 22.81 -23.90 3.55
N GLU A 118 22.89 -22.67 3.04
CA GLU A 118 21.75 -22.00 2.36
C GLU A 118 21.46 -22.59 0.98
N LEU A 119 22.50 -23.01 0.25
CA LEU A 119 22.35 -23.67 -1.05
C LEU A 119 21.92 -25.14 -0.92
N THR A 120 22.14 -25.76 0.24
CA THR A 120 21.81 -27.17 0.54
C THR A 120 20.95 -27.25 1.81
N PRO A 121 19.69 -26.75 1.77
CA PRO A 121 18.78 -26.79 2.92
C PRO A 121 18.45 -28.24 3.33
N PRO A 122 18.09 -28.48 4.59
CA PRO A 122 17.89 -29.82 5.12
C PRO A 122 16.68 -30.52 4.50
N GLN A 123 16.79 -31.83 4.33
CA GLN A 123 15.75 -32.68 3.74
C GLN A 123 15.27 -33.71 4.76
N LEU A 124 13.98 -34.05 4.72
CA LEU A 124 13.38 -35.07 5.58
C LEU A 124 13.06 -36.32 4.79
N ILE A 125 13.59 -37.45 5.26
CA ILE A 125 13.29 -38.79 4.77
C ILE A 125 12.42 -39.46 5.83
N HIS A 126 11.10 -39.51 5.60
CA HIS A 126 10.17 -40.16 6.52
C HIS A 126 10.39 -41.67 6.59
N PHE A 127 10.54 -42.31 5.44
CA PHE A 127 10.64 -43.77 5.31
C PHE A 127 11.93 -44.18 4.60
N ASP A 128 12.49 -45.32 5.00
CA ASP A 128 13.57 -45.97 4.25
C ASP A 128 13.03 -46.61 2.93
N PRO A 129 13.91 -47.10 2.03
CA PRO A 129 13.49 -47.77 0.79
C PRO A 129 12.67 -49.06 0.97
N TRP A 130 12.49 -49.55 2.20
CA TRP A 130 11.76 -50.77 2.54
C TRP A 130 10.42 -50.49 3.25
N GLY A 131 10.08 -49.22 3.47
CA GLY A 131 8.82 -48.79 4.08
C GLY A 131 8.86 -48.63 5.60
N ASN A 132 10.03 -48.74 6.25
CA ASN A 132 10.17 -48.49 7.69
C ASN A 132 10.22 -46.98 7.96
N ARG A 133 9.44 -46.49 8.92
CA ARG A 133 9.49 -45.08 9.36
C ARG A 133 10.82 -44.83 10.08
N VAL A 134 11.63 -43.89 9.57
CA VAL A 134 12.95 -43.54 10.12
C VAL A 134 13.08 -42.09 10.55
N ASP A 135 12.30 -41.17 9.96
CA ASP A 135 12.37 -39.72 10.20
C ASP A 135 13.83 -39.20 10.27
N HIS A 136 14.56 -39.42 9.18
CA HIS A 136 15.96 -39.01 9.06
C HIS A 136 16.05 -37.63 8.42
N ILE A 137 16.66 -36.68 9.15
CA ILE A 137 16.90 -35.32 8.66
C ILE A 137 18.33 -35.24 8.11
N VAL A 138 18.44 -35.06 6.80
CA VAL A 138 19.71 -34.92 6.09
C VAL A 138 20.12 -33.45 6.08
N THR A 139 21.19 -33.12 6.80
CA THR A 139 21.83 -31.79 6.83
C THR A 139 23.12 -31.76 5.99
N SER A 140 23.54 -30.56 5.57
CA SER A 140 24.77 -30.38 4.78
C SER A 140 26.04 -30.73 5.58
N PRO A 141 27.16 -31.10 4.91
CA PRO A 141 28.45 -31.28 5.59
C PRO A 141 28.96 -29.99 6.27
N ALA A 142 28.65 -28.81 5.72
CA ALA A 142 28.89 -27.53 6.38
C ALA A 142 28.15 -27.39 7.72
N TRP A 143 26.87 -27.77 7.80
CA TRP A 143 26.09 -27.68 9.04
C TRP A 143 26.72 -28.50 10.18
N LYS A 144 27.23 -29.70 9.86
CA LYS A 144 27.95 -30.54 10.84
C LYS A 144 29.28 -29.90 11.28
N ARG A 145 30.05 -29.34 10.34
CA ARG A 145 31.27 -28.57 10.66
C ARG A 145 30.99 -27.33 11.52
N MET A 146 29.82 -26.70 11.41
CA MET A 146 29.42 -25.60 12.30
C MET A 146 29.23 -26.09 13.75
N LYS A 147 28.68 -27.29 13.98
CA LYS A 147 28.59 -27.90 15.33
C LYS A 147 29.98 -28.09 15.93
N ASP A 148 30.89 -28.72 15.19
CA ASP A 148 32.26 -28.99 15.64
C ASP A 148 33.04 -27.70 15.94
N LEU A 149 32.96 -26.71 15.04
CA LEU A 149 33.57 -25.39 15.22
C LEU A 149 33.04 -24.69 16.47
N SER A 150 31.73 -24.74 16.70
CA SER A 150 31.09 -24.05 17.82
C SER A 150 31.57 -24.57 19.17
N ALA A 151 31.85 -25.86 19.27
CA ALA A 151 32.48 -26.48 20.43
C ALA A 151 33.93 -25.96 20.59
N GLN A 152 34.78 -26.14 19.56
CA GLN A 152 36.20 -25.74 19.60
C GLN A 152 36.39 -24.29 20.04
N GLU A 153 35.65 -23.38 19.40
CA GLU A 153 35.73 -21.94 19.64
C GLU A 153 35.10 -21.51 20.98
N GLY A 154 34.33 -22.40 21.62
CA GLY A 154 33.69 -22.20 22.91
C GLY A 154 32.48 -21.28 22.88
N LEU A 155 31.72 -21.28 21.77
CA LEU A 155 30.63 -20.31 21.53
C LEU A 155 29.48 -20.40 22.57
N VAL A 156 29.38 -21.53 23.28
CA VAL A 156 28.59 -21.66 24.53
C VAL A 156 29.51 -21.71 25.75
N ALA A 157 30.54 -22.55 25.73
CA ALA A 157 31.44 -22.83 26.86
C ALA A 157 31.97 -21.57 27.58
N ILE A 158 32.37 -20.52 26.84
CA ILE A 158 32.95 -19.27 27.40
C ILE A 158 32.05 -18.64 28.48
N GLY A 159 30.71 -18.69 28.33
CA GLY A 159 29.76 -18.14 29.29
C GLY A 159 29.76 -18.85 30.65
N TYR A 160 30.23 -20.11 30.68
CA TYR A 160 30.21 -20.99 31.85
C TYR A 160 31.61 -21.20 32.44
N GLU A 161 32.66 -21.21 31.61
CA GLU A 161 34.07 -21.18 32.03
C GLU A 161 34.44 -19.87 32.76
N ARG A 162 33.80 -18.76 32.35
CA ARG A 162 33.95 -17.41 32.93
C ARG A 162 35.40 -16.91 33.08
N PRO A 163 36.27 -17.03 32.04
CA PRO A 163 37.69 -16.67 32.13
C PRO A 163 37.97 -15.19 32.45
N PHE A 164 36.98 -14.31 32.30
CA PHE A 164 37.08 -12.86 32.54
C PHE A 164 36.01 -12.35 33.53
N GLY A 165 35.47 -13.22 34.40
CA GLY A 165 34.42 -12.84 35.36
C GLY A 165 33.20 -12.25 34.67
N GLU A 166 32.74 -11.07 35.12
CA GLU A 166 31.57 -10.37 34.56
C GLU A 166 31.67 -10.08 33.06
N TRP A 167 32.88 -9.98 32.50
CA TRP A 167 33.09 -9.67 31.08
C TRP A 167 33.07 -10.90 30.18
N SER A 168 32.96 -12.12 30.74
CA SER A 168 32.98 -13.36 29.97
C SER A 168 31.80 -13.48 28.99
N ARG A 169 30.62 -12.99 29.39
CA ARG A 169 29.45 -12.91 28.49
C ARG A 169 29.66 -11.90 27.36
N VAL A 170 30.30 -10.75 27.61
CA VAL A 170 30.66 -9.79 26.55
C VAL A 170 31.66 -10.40 25.56
N TYR A 171 32.63 -11.18 26.03
CA TYR A 171 33.59 -11.90 25.18
C TYR A 171 32.90 -13.01 24.34
N GLN A 172 32.09 -13.87 24.95
CA GLN A 172 31.28 -14.88 24.24
C GLN A 172 30.39 -14.23 23.16
N MET A 173 29.66 -13.18 23.53
CA MET A 173 28.74 -12.48 22.63
C MET A 173 29.47 -11.70 21.54
N SER A 174 30.74 -11.30 21.76
CA SER A 174 31.61 -10.75 20.72
C SER A 174 32.02 -11.80 19.68
N LYS A 175 32.30 -13.06 20.08
CA LYS A 175 32.47 -14.17 19.12
C LYS A 175 31.19 -14.41 18.32
N LEU A 176 30.05 -14.51 19.00
CA LEU A 176 28.75 -14.73 18.36
C LEU A 176 28.35 -13.60 17.41
N TYR A 177 28.70 -12.35 17.73
CA TYR A 177 28.48 -11.19 16.87
C TYR A 177 29.23 -11.29 15.54
N ILE A 178 30.51 -11.67 15.55
CA ILE A 178 31.26 -11.85 14.29
C ILE A 178 30.88 -13.14 13.55
N PHE A 179 30.48 -14.19 14.27
CA PHE A 179 30.07 -15.49 13.70
C PHE A 179 28.69 -15.47 13.04
N SER A 180 27.69 -14.83 13.66
CA SER A 180 26.28 -15.01 13.31
C SER A 180 25.95 -14.85 11.82
N PRO A 181 26.41 -13.79 11.11
CA PRO A 181 26.03 -13.58 9.71
C PRO A 181 26.70 -14.55 8.72
N SER A 182 27.73 -15.30 9.16
CA SER A 182 28.39 -16.37 8.39
C SER A 182 27.98 -17.77 8.85
N SER A 183 27.28 -17.91 9.98
CA SER A 183 27.00 -19.20 10.63
C SER A 183 25.99 -20.08 9.89
N GLY A 184 25.38 -19.61 8.80
CA GLY A 184 24.22 -20.26 8.19
C GLY A 184 23.11 -20.51 9.20
N LEU A 185 22.86 -19.55 10.10
CA LEU A 185 21.86 -19.60 11.18
C LEU A 185 22.08 -20.71 12.24
N PHE A 186 23.28 -21.32 12.30
CA PHE A 186 23.67 -22.22 13.40
C PHE A 186 23.67 -21.53 14.78
N THR A 187 23.66 -20.19 14.83
CA THR A 187 23.45 -19.44 16.09
C THR A 187 22.12 -19.71 16.78
N CYS A 188 21.08 -20.18 16.08
CA CYS A 188 19.81 -20.56 16.74
C CYS A 188 19.97 -21.82 17.63
N PRO A 189 20.53 -22.94 17.15
CA PRO A 189 20.99 -24.04 18.00
C PRO A 189 21.82 -23.56 19.20
N LEU A 190 22.79 -22.65 19.00
CA LEU A 190 23.66 -22.16 20.08
C LEU A 190 22.89 -21.34 21.13
N ALA A 191 21.92 -20.52 20.72
CA ALA A 191 21.08 -19.75 21.62
C ALA A 191 20.26 -20.64 22.55
N MET A 192 19.66 -21.70 22.00
CA MET A 192 18.89 -22.69 22.78
C MET A 192 19.81 -23.57 23.64
N THR A 193 21.01 -23.89 23.17
CA THR A 193 22.04 -24.66 23.92
C THR A 193 22.52 -23.89 25.13
N ASP A 194 22.84 -22.61 24.96
CA ASP A 194 23.23 -21.69 26.04
C ASP A 194 22.07 -21.46 27.01
N GLY A 195 20.86 -21.18 26.52
CA GLY A 195 19.69 -21.00 27.38
C GLY A 195 19.29 -22.28 28.14
N ALA A 196 19.50 -23.47 27.56
CA ALA A 196 19.34 -24.74 28.26
C ALA A 196 20.37 -24.90 29.38
N ALA A 197 21.67 -24.74 29.08
CA ALA A 197 22.73 -24.79 30.09
C ALA A 197 22.48 -23.79 31.23
N LYS A 198 21.97 -22.59 30.94
CA LYS A 198 21.56 -21.60 31.94
C LYS A 198 20.41 -22.11 32.81
N VAL A 199 19.36 -22.68 32.22
CA VAL A 199 18.22 -23.23 32.98
C VAL A 199 18.68 -24.37 33.88
N LEU A 200 19.47 -25.32 33.38
CA LEU A 200 20.04 -26.43 34.15
C LEU A 200 20.90 -25.91 35.32
N GLN A 201 21.79 -24.94 35.08
CA GLN A 201 22.55 -24.29 36.15
C GLN A 201 21.67 -23.60 37.20
N SER A 202 20.51 -23.06 36.79
CA SER A 202 19.62 -22.30 37.67
C SER A 202 18.72 -23.17 38.56
N ILE A 203 18.37 -24.38 38.10
CA ILE A 203 17.58 -25.35 38.88
C ILE A 203 18.46 -26.26 39.74
N GLY A 204 19.72 -26.47 39.33
CA GLY A 204 20.68 -27.36 39.98
C GLY A 204 21.20 -28.42 39.01
N VAL A 205 22.52 -28.55 38.92
CA VAL A 205 23.19 -29.55 38.06
C VAL A 205 23.40 -30.83 38.87
N SER A 206 22.41 -31.71 38.82
CA SER A 206 22.44 -33.06 39.38
C SER A 206 21.74 -34.02 38.43
N TRP A 207 21.79 -35.34 38.71
CA TRP A 207 20.97 -36.31 37.99
C TRP A 207 19.49 -35.85 37.95
N PRO A 208 18.81 -35.89 36.80
CA PRO A 208 19.19 -36.54 35.53
C PRO A 208 19.83 -35.62 34.47
N VAL A 209 20.35 -34.44 34.83
CA VAL A 209 20.77 -33.39 33.87
C VAL A 209 22.25 -33.01 33.94
N ASP A 210 23.04 -33.69 34.77
CA ASP A 210 24.48 -33.44 34.98
C ASP A 210 25.33 -33.78 33.74
N GLU A 211 25.03 -34.89 33.06
CA GLU A 211 25.66 -35.22 31.78
C GLU A 211 25.27 -34.22 30.69
N ALA A 212 23.98 -33.88 30.58
CA ALA A 212 23.49 -32.91 29.61
C ALA A 212 24.18 -31.55 29.78
N TYR A 213 24.22 -31.00 30.99
CA TYR A 213 24.92 -29.74 31.27
C TYR A 213 26.40 -29.80 30.86
N SER A 214 27.08 -30.90 31.17
CA SER A 214 28.50 -31.11 30.82
C SER A 214 28.72 -31.17 29.30
N ARG A 215 27.80 -31.79 28.54
CA ARG A 215 27.85 -31.89 27.07
C ARG A 215 27.42 -30.61 26.36
N LEU A 216 26.50 -29.81 26.91
CA LEU A 216 26.10 -28.50 26.38
C LEU A 216 27.21 -27.43 26.57
N THR A 217 28.11 -27.62 27.54
CA THR A 217 29.14 -26.62 27.92
C THR A 217 30.58 -27.03 27.59
N THR A 218 30.79 -28.20 26.98
CA THR A 218 32.13 -28.67 26.57
C THR A 218 32.67 -27.96 25.32
N ARG A 219 33.99 -27.92 25.19
CA ARG A 219 34.70 -27.51 23.96
C ARG A 219 35.03 -28.66 23.00
N ARG A 220 34.77 -29.91 23.40
CA ARG A 220 35.16 -31.11 22.65
C ARG A 220 34.07 -31.47 21.61
N PRO A 221 34.31 -31.36 20.30
CA PRO A 221 33.31 -31.64 19.26
C PRO A 221 32.61 -32.98 19.41
N GLU A 222 33.39 -34.03 19.69
CA GLU A 222 32.94 -35.41 19.83
C GLU A 222 31.99 -35.65 21.01
N TRP A 223 31.89 -34.69 21.94
CA TRP A 223 31.04 -34.73 23.13
C TRP A 223 30.04 -33.56 23.19
N PHE A 224 30.10 -32.62 22.25
CA PHE A 224 29.28 -31.42 22.28
C PHE A 224 27.84 -31.71 21.88
N TRP A 225 26.91 -31.36 22.76
CA TRP A 225 25.48 -31.43 22.51
C TRP A 225 24.89 -30.06 22.24
N THR A 226 23.85 -30.03 21.40
CA THR A 226 22.97 -28.87 21.25
C THR A 226 21.59 -29.16 21.84
N SER A 227 20.86 -28.12 22.20
CA SER A 227 19.50 -28.21 22.73
C SER A 227 18.46 -27.59 21.79
N GLY A 228 17.29 -28.21 21.70
CA GLY A 228 16.05 -27.58 21.24
C GLY A 228 15.27 -26.88 22.36
N GLN A 229 14.27 -26.07 21.96
CA GLN A 229 13.30 -25.40 22.83
C GLN A 229 11.89 -25.58 22.25
N TRP A 230 11.13 -26.58 22.72
CA TRP A 230 9.85 -26.96 22.11
C TRP A 230 8.65 -26.40 22.87
N MET A 231 8.38 -25.11 22.66
CA MET A 231 7.32 -24.36 23.36
C MET A 231 6.03 -24.21 22.53
N THR A 232 6.16 -23.86 21.26
CA THR A 232 5.05 -23.44 20.40
C THR A 232 4.22 -24.62 19.91
N GLU A 233 2.91 -24.53 20.09
CA GLU A 233 1.91 -25.48 19.59
C GLU A 233 0.90 -24.77 18.67
N ARG A 234 -0.05 -25.51 18.08
CA ARG A 234 -0.93 -24.97 17.04
C ARG A 234 -1.79 -23.79 17.51
N GLN A 235 -2.28 -23.87 18.74
CA GLN A 235 -3.13 -22.83 19.33
C GLN A 235 -2.35 -21.56 19.70
N GLY A 236 -1.05 -21.65 20.01
CA GLY A 236 -0.29 -20.49 20.45
C GLY A 236 1.22 -20.73 20.67
N GLY A 237 2.00 -19.70 20.35
CA GLY A 237 3.41 -19.57 20.75
C GLY A 237 3.64 -18.41 21.72
N SER A 238 2.98 -17.26 21.50
CA SER A 238 3.04 -16.11 22.41
C SER A 238 2.33 -16.37 23.74
N ASP A 239 1.20 -17.10 23.68
CA ASP A 239 0.47 -17.59 24.85
C ASP A 239 0.58 -19.12 24.94
N VAL A 240 1.68 -19.58 25.54
CA VAL A 240 1.85 -21.00 25.90
C VAL A 240 0.86 -21.45 26.99
N ALA A 241 0.30 -20.52 27.78
CA ALA A 241 -0.53 -20.86 28.92
C ALA A 241 -1.88 -21.44 28.50
N SER A 242 -2.52 -20.83 27.50
CA SER A 242 -3.67 -21.42 26.80
C SER A 242 -3.21 -22.47 25.78
N GLY A 243 -2.24 -22.14 24.93
CA GLY A 243 -1.97 -22.87 23.69
C GLY A 243 -1.28 -24.23 23.79
N THR A 244 -0.70 -24.61 24.93
CA THR A 244 -0.09 -25.94 25.12
C THR A 244 -1.15 -27.02 25.36
N GLU A 245 -1.22 -27.99 24.44
CA GLU A 245 -2.05 -29.20 24.47
C GLU A 245 -1.26 -30.43 24.97
N THR A 246 0.08 -30.44 24.87
CA THR A 246 0.94 -31.58 25.25
C THR A 246 0.73 -32.02 26.71
N VAL A 247 0.52 -33.32 26.91
CA VAL A 247 0.31 -33.99 28.21
C VAL A 247 1.54 -34.81 28.60
N ALA A 248 1.85 -34.85 29.90
CA ALA A 248 2.89 -35.65 30.51
C ALA A 248 2.29 -36.73 31.42
N VAL A 249 2.43 -37.99 31.03
CA VAL A 249 1.88 -39.16 31.73
C VAL A 249 2.95 -39.74 32.67
N PRO A 250 2.75 -39.74 34.00
CA PRO A 250 3.75 -40.23 34.96
C PRO A 250 4.01 -41.74 34.79
N GLN A 251 5.27 -42.16 34.95
CA GLN A 251 5.71 -43.56 34.94
C GLN A 251 6.10 -44.03 36.36
N SER A 252 6.23 -45.34 36.56
CA SER A 252 6.51 -45.94 37.88
C SER A 252 7.92 -45.69 38.42
N ASP A 253 8.86 -45.27 37.57
CA ASP A 253 10.24 -44.90 37.90
C ASP A 253 10.42 -43.39 38.20
N GLY A 254 9.34 -42.61 38.16
CA GLY A 254 9.37 -41.15 38.32
C GLY A 254 9.68 -40.36 37.05
N SER A 255 9.91 -41.04 35.92
CA SER A 255 9.92 -40.40 34.60
C SER A 255 8.50 -40.11 34.10
N TYR A 256 8.39 -39.44 32.96
CA TYR A 256 7.13 -39.14 32.28
C TYR A 256 7.22 -39.53 30.80
N LYS A 257 6.06 -39.83 30.21
CA LYS A 257 5.89 -39.94 28.75
C LYS A 257 5.11 -38.74 28.23
N LEU A 258 5.66 -38.05 27.24
CA LEU A 258 5.02 -36.89 26.63
C LEU A 258 4.21 -37.29 25.40
N HIS A 259 2.96 -36.85 25.34
CA HIS A 259 2.06 -37.03 24.20
C HIS A 259 1.49 -35.67 23.80
N GLY A 260 1.64 -35.26 22.53
CA GLY A 260 1.23 -33.93 22.07
C GLY A 260 1.82 -33.53 20.72
N PHE A 261 1.59 -32.29 20.28
CA PHE A 261 2.02 -31.83 18.96
C PHE A 261 2.77 -30.50 19.03
N LYS A 262 4.09 -30.54 18.78
CA LYS A 262 4.93 -29.34 18.78
C LYS A 262 4.95 -28.74 17.37
N TRP A 263 4.37 -27.54 17.25
CA TRP A 263 4.05 -26.90 15.98
C TRP A 263 5.25 -26.19 15.35
N PHE A 264 6.15 -25.63 16.15
CA PHE A 264 7.45 -25.13 15.70
C PHE A 264 8.54 -25.65 16.62
N THR A 265 9.42 -26.48 16.06
CA THR A 265 10.62 -26.99 16.74
C THR A 265 11.81 -26.66 15.86
N SER A 266 12.73 -25.84 16.37
CA SER A 266 13.98 -25.48 15.67
C SER A 266 15.12 -26.39 16.13
N ALA A 267 16.11 -26.59 15.26
CA ALA A 267 17.24 -27.51 15.50
C ALA A 267 16.75 -28.91 15.89
N THR A 268 15.91 -29.53 15.05
CA THR A 268 15.39 -30.89 15.29
C THR A 268 16.42 -32.00 15.09
N ASP A 269 17.66 -31.62 14.79
CA ASP A 269 18.87 -32.44 14.82
C ASP A 269 19.68 -32.27 16.12
N ALA A 270 19.19 -31.49 17.08
CA ALA A 270 19.77 -31.34 18.41
C ALA A 270 19.66 -32.63 19.24
N ASP A 271 20.58 -32.82 20.17
CA ASP A 271 20.74 -34.05 20.95
C ASP A 271 19.73 -34.14 22.12
N MET A 272 19.24 -32.99 22.61
CA MET A 272 18.25 -32.89 23.69
C MET A 272 17.27 -31.73 23.45
N THR A 273 16.20 -31.64 24.26
CA THR A 273 15.25 -30.52 24.22
C THR A 273 14.71 -30.18 25.62
N LEU A 274 14.38 -28.90 25.82
CA LEU A 274 13.52 -28.47 26.92
C LEU A 274 12.11 -28.18 26.38
N THR A 275 11.08 -28.71 27.04
CA THR A 275 9.68 -28.57 26.59
C THR A 275 8.69 -28.38 27.74
N LEU A 276 7.56 -27.73 27.47
CA LEU A 276 6.44 -27.62 28.40
C LEU A 276 5.38 -28.70 28.10
N ALA A 277 4.81 -29.26 29.16
CA ALA A 277 3.66 -30.16 29.09
C ALA A 277 2.80 -30.03 30.36
N ARG A 278 1.55 -30.50 30.28
CA ARG A 278 0.61 -30.57 31.42
C ARG A 278 0.72 -31.94 32.09
N VAL A 279 1.00 -31.96 33.39
CA VAL A 279 1.01 -33.23 34.15
C VAL A 279 -0.42 -33.79 34.19
N GLN A 280 -0.56 -35.08 33.86
CA GLN A 280 -1.79 -35.83 34.02
C GLN A 280 -1.96 -36.29 35.48
N ASP A 281 -3.13 -36.05 36.07
CA ASP A 281 -3.45 -36.54 37.40
C ASP A 281 -3.96 -38.00 37.41
N ARG A 282 -4.21 -38.54 38.61
CA ARG A 282 -4.66 -39.94 38.80
C ARG A 282 -6.05 -40.24 38.21
N THR A 283 -6.84 -39.22 37.87
CA THR A 283 -8.15 -39.36 37.22
C THR A 283 -8.05 -39.26 35.69
N GLY A 284 -6.85 -38.96 35.16
CA GLY A 284 -6.61 -38.76 33.73
C GLY A 284 -6.76 -37.30 33.27
N ALA A 285 -7.12 -36.37 34.18
CA ALA A 285 -7.34 -34.97 33.86
C ALA A 285 -6.04 -34.15 33.89
N THR A 286 -6.09 -32.93 33.37
CA THR A 286 -4.98 -31.97 33.38
C THR A 286 -5.45 -30.58 33.82
N THR A 287 -4.56 -29.78 34.39
CA THR A 287 -4.88 -28.40 34.80
C THR A 287 -4.72 -27.42 33.60
N PRO A 288 -5.71 -26.58 33.29
CA PRO A 288 -5.62 -25.57 32.23
C PRO A 288 -4.79 -24.34 32.64
N GLY A 289 -4.43 -23.52 31.66
CA GLY A 289 -3.68 -22.28 31.88
C GLY A 289 -2.23 -22.49 32.33
N SER A 290 -1.55 -21.41 32.72
CA SER A 290 -0.12 -21.44 33.08
C SER A 290 0.18 -22.26 34.34
N ARG A 291 -0.81 -22.44 35.23
CA ARG A 291 -0.65 -23.18 36.49
C ARG A 291 -0.64 -24.70 36.30
N GLY A 292 -1.00 -25.21 35.12
CA GLY A 292 -0.88 -26.63 34.80
C GLY A 292 0.40 -27.02 34.08
N LEU A 293 1.28 -26.06 33.74
CA LEU A 293 2.46 -26.31 32.91
C LEU A 293 3.71 -26.56 33.75
N SER A 294 4.36 -27.69 33.47
CA SER A 294 5.65 -28.08 34.04
C SER A 294 6.72 -28.10 32.96
N LEU A 295 7.97 -27.85 33.34
CA LEU A 295 9.13 -27.93 32.44
C LEU A 295 9.71 -29.34 32.46
N PHE A 296 10.06 -29.85 31.28
CA PHE A 296 10.63 -31.18 31.07
C PHE A 296 11.93 -31.12 30.27
N TYR A 297 12.86 -32.02 30.62
CA TYR A 297 14.04 -32.42 29.85
C TYR A 297 13.71 -33.72 29.09
N ALA A 298 14.09 -33.79 27.82
CA ALA A 298 14.02 -35.01 27.04
C ALA A 298 15.21 -35.13 26.08
N GLU A 299 15.69 -36.35 25.87
CA GLU A 299 16.76 -36.66 24.91
C GLU A 299 16.18 -37.03 23.54
N VAL A 300 16.78 -36.50 22.49
CA VAL A 300 16.40 -36.79 21.10
C VAL A 300 17.22 -37.99 20.60
N SER A 301 16.93 -39.15 21.19
CA SER A 301 17.64 -40.39 20.93
C SER A 301 16.91 -41.29 19.92
N ARG A 302 17.64 -42.28 19.37
CA ARG A 302 17.08 -43.30 18.46
C ARG A 302 16.95 -44.67 19.16
N ASP A 303 15.99 -45.49 18.72
CA ASP A 303 15.86 -46.90 19.11
C ASP A 303 16.85 -47.79 18.33
N GLU A 304 16.92 -49.07 18.66
CA GLU A 304 17.80 -50.04 17.99
C GLU A 304 17.48 -50.23 16.50
N GLY A 305 16.23 -49.95 16.10
CA GLY A 305 15.79 -49.89 14.71
C GLY A 305 16.10 -48.58 14.00
N GLY A 306 16.79 -47.65 14.66
CA GLY A 306 17.18 -46.35 14.12
C GLY A 306 16.07 -45.29 14.08
N ARG A 307 14.91 -45.54 14.69
CA ARG A 307 13.77 -44.59 14.73
C ARG A 307 13.90 -43.65 15.92
N LEU A 308 13.36 -42.42 15.84
CA LEU A 308 13.37 -41.50 16.99
C LEU A 308 12.47 -42.03 18.12
N ARG A 309 12.92 -41.96 19.38
CA ARG A 309 12.18 -42.51 20.53
C ARG A 309 11.00 -41.62 20.90
N GLY A 310 9.78 -42.04 20.53
CA GLY A 310 8.53 -41.35 20.88
C GLY A 310 8.34 -40.00 20.19
N ILE A 311 9.05 -39.77 19.09
CA ILE A 311 8.97 -38.55 18.26
C ILE A 311 8.76 -38.99 16.82
N GLU A 312 7.72 -38.47 16.17
CA GLU A 312 7.59 -38.51 14.71
C GLU A 312 7.75 -37.11 14.11
N VAL A 313 8.61 -37.01 13.10
CA VAL A 313 8.80 -35.76 12.34
C VAL A 313 7.75 -35.69 11.24
N GLN A 314 6.73 -34.84 11.40
CA GLN A 314 5.58 -34.79 10.49
C GLN A 314 5.88 -34.05 9.19
N ARG A 315 6.66 -32.96 9.26
CA ARG A 315 7.28 -32.29 8.10
C ARG A 315 8.31 -31.26 8.55
N LEU A 316 9.21 -30.88 7.64
CA LEU A 316 9.97 -29.63 7.76
C LEU A 316 9.10 -28.44 7.34
N LYS A 317 9.37 -27.28 7.94
CA LYS A 317 8.77 -25.99 7.55
C LYS A 317 9.46 -25.48 6.29
N ASP A 318 8.68 -25.12 5.27
CA ASP A 318 9.13 -24.19 4.24
C ASP A 318 9.09 -22.76 4.81
N LYS A 319 10.14 -21.97 4.58
CA LYS A 319 10.43 -20.74 5.32
C LYS A 319 11.05 -19.67 4.42
N LEU A 320 10.66 -18.41 4.65
CA LEU A 320 11.25 -17.23 4.01
C LEU A 320 12.78 -17.19 4.20
N GLY A 321 13.23 -17.19 5.46
CA GLY A 321 14.63 -17.26 5.86
C GLY A 321 14.88 -18.41 6.81
N THR A 322 16.09 -18.50 7.35
CA THR A 322 16.60 -19.60 8.19
C THR A 322 16.56 -20.96 7.48
N ARG A 323 16.59 -20.98 6.14
CA ARG A 323 16.40 -22.19 5.32
C ARG A 323 17.47 -23.24 5.56
N GLN A 324 18.64 -22.82 6.04
CA GLN A 324 19.76 -23.64 6.48
C GLN A 324 19.40 -24.56 7.67
N MET A 325 18.56 -24.07 8.59
CA MET A 325 18.25 -24.72 9.85
C MET A 325 17.04 -25.66 9.73
N PRO A 326 17.11 -26.92 10.19
CA PRO A 326 15.95 -27.79 10.24
C PRO A 326 14.96 -27.27 11.30
N THR A 327 13.75 -26.97 10.84
CA THR A 327 12.62 -26.62 11.69
C THR A 327 11.46 -27.53 11.33
N ALA A 328 10.89 -28.25 12.30
CA ALA A 328 9.86 -29.25 12.03
C ALA A 328 8.58 -29.08 12.86
N GLU A 329 7.55 -29.79 12.40
CA GLU A 329 6.40 -30.20 13.19
C GLU A 329 6.66 -31.59 13.77
N LEU A 330 6.54 -31.76 15.09
CA LEU A 330 6.75 -33.03 15.77
C LEU A 330 5.47 -33.50 16.44
N LEU A 331 5.08 -34.75 16.16
CA LEU A 331 4.17 -35.50 17.00
C LEU A 331 5.01 -36.17 18.08
N LEU A 332 4.67 -35.92 19.34
CA LEU A 332 5.20 -36.65 20.48
C LEU A 332 4.21 -37.77 20.81
N ASP A 333 4.68 -39.01 20.78
CA ASP A 333 3.91 -40.17 21.20
C ASP A 333 4.76 -41.06 22.11
N GLY A 334 4.68 -40.81 23.41
CA GLY A 334 5.40 -41.59 24.41
C GLY A 334 6.87 -41.19 24.58
N LEU A 335 7.27 -39.98 24.17
CA LEU A 335 8.64 -39.45 24.37
C LEU A 335 9.03 -39.50 25.86
N PRO A 336 10.06 -40.26 26.25
CA PRO A 336 10.56 -40.28 27.62
C PRO A 336 11.12 -38.92 28.04
N ALA A 337 10.74 -38.45 29.22
CA ALA A 337 11.13 -37.15 29.74
C ALA A 337 11.23 -37.11 31.27
N HIS A 338 12.05 -36.21 31.79
CA HIS A 338 12.19 -35.94 33.22
C HIS A 338 11.64 -34.54 33.56
N ARG A 339 10.81 -34.43 34.60
CA ARG A 339 10.29 -33.14 35.09
C ARG A 339 11.39 -32.36 35.79
N LEU A 340 11.64 -31.12 35.35
CA LEU A 340 12.66 -30.21 35.88
C LEU A 340 12.12 -29.16 36.86
N SER A 341 10.88 -28.68 36.65
CA SER A 341 10.25 -27.70 37.53
C SER A 341 9.29 -28.36 38.50
N ASP A 342 9.00 -27.69 39.62
CA ASP A 342 7.76 -27.93 40.36
C ASP A 342 6.53 -27.88 39.43
N GLU A 343 5.47 -28.58 39.83
CA GLU A 343 4.25 -28.63 39.02
C GLU A 343 3.60 -27.24 38.92
N GLY A 344 3.24 -26.85 37.70
CA GLY A 344 2.70 -25.51 37.42
C GLY A 344 3.74 -24.37 37.42
N ARG A 345 5.04 -24.68 37.56
CA ARG A 345 6.14 -23.70 37.57
C ARG A 345 6.95 -23.66 36.27
N GLY A 346 6.57 -24.43 35.24
CA GLY A 346 7.35 -24.55 34.01
C GLY A 346 7.63 -23.22 33.30
N VAL A 347 6.62 -22.36 33.16
CA VAL A 347 6.75 -21.02 32.54
C VAL A 347 7.69 -20.10 33.34
N ALA A 348 7.77 -20.27 34.66
CA ALA A 348 8.71 -19.52 35.49
C ALA A 348 10.15 -20.06 35.37
N SER A 349 10.32 -21.39 35.32
CA SER A 349 11.63 -22.03 35.19
C SER A 349 12.29 -21.82 33.83
N ILE A 350 11.51 -21.78 32.74
CA ILE A 350 12.02 -21.53 31.39
C ILE A 350 12.32 -20.05 31.11
N ALA A 351 12.00 -19.13 32.04
CA ALA A 351 12.23 -17.69 31.84
C ALA A 351 13.71 -17.34 31.62
N ASN A 352 14.64 -18.10 32.23
CA ASN A 352 16.08 -17.86 32.06
C ASN A 352 16.57 -18.23 30.65
N MET A 353 16.00 -19.27 30.03
CA MET A 353 16.23 -19.59 28.60
C MET A 353 15.81 -18.40 27.75
N LEU A 354 14.60 -17.87 27.95
CA LEU A 354 14.09 -16.71 27.19
C LEU A 354 14.99 -15.47 27.35
N THR A 355 15.60 -15.24 28.51
CA THR A 355 16.57 -14.15 28.68
C THR A 355 17.79 -14.35 27.77
N ILE A 356 18.39 -15.54 27.78
CA ILE A 356 19.57 -15.87 26.94
C ILE A 356 19.22 -15.81 25.45
N THR A 357 18.13 -16.46 25.00
CA THR A 357 17.75 -16.52 23.58
C THR A 357 17.40 -15.14 23.02
N ARG A 358 16.75 -14.26 23.81
CA ARG A 358 16.49 -12.86 23.44
C ARG A 358 17.79 -12.04 23.29
N ILE A 359 18.81 -12.30 24.11
CA ILE A 359 20.13 -11.66 23.98
C ILE A 359 20.85 -12.16 22.71
N HIS A 360 20.90 -13.48 22.47
CA HIS A 360 21.45 -14.08 21.23
C HIS A 360 20.76 -13.55 19.96
N ASN A 361 19.44 -13.42 19.98
CA ASN A 361 18.68 -12.78 18.91
C ASN A 361 19.17 -11.35 18.65
N SER A 362 19.36 -10.57 19.71
CA SER A 362 19.74 -9.16 19.61
C SER A 362 21.18 -8.99 19.11
N ILE A 363 22.08 -9.88 19.53
CA ILE A 363 23.43 -10.01 18.94
C ILE A 363 23.34 -10.30 17.44
N SER A 364 22.49 -11.26 17.05
CA SER A 364 22.29 -11.62 15.63
C SER A 364 21.71 -10.45 14.81
N ALA A 365 20.82 -9.65 15.40
CA ALA A 365 20.27 -8.43 14.80
C ALA A 365 21.35 -7.37 14.56
N ALA A 366 22.14 -7.05 15.60
CA ALA A 366 23.25 -6.11 15.48
C ALA A 366 24.33 -6.60 14.48
N ALA A 367 24.57 -7.91 14.43
CA ALA A 367 25.52 -8.54 13.52
C ALA A 367 25.07 -8.49 12.06
N ALA A 368 23.78 -8.71 11.78
CA ALA A 368 23.21 -8.60 10.43
C ALA A 368 23.33 -7.16 9.88
N MET A 369 23.03 -6.16 10.72
CA MET A 369 23.23 -4.75 10.40
C MET A 369 24.70 -4.41 10.12
N ARG A 370 25.63 -4.94 10.94
CA ARG A 370 27.07 -4.77 10.70
C ARG A 370 27.52 -5.42 9.40
N ARG A 371 27.08 -6.65 9.10
CA ARG A 371 27.44 -7.38 7.88
C ARG A 371 27.03 -6.62 6.62
N VAL A 372 25.78 -6.16 6.53
CA VAL A 372 25.30 -5.46 5.33
C VAL A 372 26.04 -4.13 5.14
N VAL A 373 26.31 -3.38 6.23
CA VAL A 373 27.06 -2.12 6.17
C VAL A 373 28.53 -2.33 5.78
N GLN A 374 29.17 -3.41 6.23
CA GLN A 374 30.53 -3.78 5.81
C GLN A 374 30.59 -4.07 4.30
N LEU A 375 29.69 -4.93 3.79
CA LEU A 375 29.65 -5.28 2.38
C LEU A 375 29.28 -4.08 1.49
N ALA A 376 28.31 -3.26 1.91
CA ALA A 376 27.89 -2.07 1.16
C ALA A 376 29.01 -1.02 1.07
N ARG A 377 29.80 -0.83 2.14
CA ARG A 377 30.99 0.04 2.12
C ARG A 377 32.07 -0.44 1.17
N ASP A 378 32.41 -1.73 1.22
CA ASP A 378 33.42 -2.30 0.33
C ASP A 378 32.95 -2.19 -1.13
N TYR A 379 31.69 -2.50 -1.42
CA TYR A 379 31.09 -2.31 -2.74
C TYR A 379 31.08 -0.83 -3.19
N ALA A 380 30.79 0.10 -2.29
CA ALA A 380 30.79 1.53 -2.61
C ALA A 380 32.17 2.07 -3.01
N SER A 381 33.25 1.36 -2.66
CA SER A 381 34.61 1.65 -3.12
C SER A 381 34.98 1.05 -4.48
N ARG A 382 34.13 0.18 -5.04
CA ARG A 382 34.34 -0.57 -6.30
C ARG A 382 33.33 -0.23 -7.39
N ARG A 383 32.10 0.12 -7.02
CA ARG A 383 31.02 0.44 -7.95
C ARG A 383 31.12 1.88 -8.41
N THR A 384 31.20 2.08 -9.72
CA THR A 384 31.13 3.40 -10.36
C THR A 384 29.71 3.68 -10.86
N ALA A 385 29.20 4.88 -10.62
CA ALA A 385 27.96 5.42 -11.20
C ALA A 385 28.15 6.92 -11.49
N PHE A 386 27.62 7.42 -12.61
CA PHE A 386 27.74 8.83 -13.02
C PHE A 386 29.19 9.36 -12.98
N GLY A 387 30.16 8.53 -13.39
CA GLY A 387 31.59 8.89 -13.48
C GLY A 387 32.37 8.93 -12.16
N LYS A 388 31.78 8.51 -11.03
CA LYS A 388 32.45 8.46 -9.70
C LYS A 388 32.12 7.16 -8.95
N LEU A 389 32.92 6.81 -7.96
CA LEU A 389 32.60 5.68 -7.06
C LEU A 389 31.41 6.04 -6.16
N LEU A 390 30.62 5.06 -5.71
CA LEU A 390 29.46 5.34 -4.84
C LEU A 390 29.86 6.03 -3.53
N LYS A 391 31.06 5.72 -2.99
CA LYS A 391 31.61 6.41 -1.81
C LYS A 391 31.86 7.92 -2.01
N ASP A 392 31.93 8.38 -3.26
CA ASP A 392 32.19 9.79 -3.60
C ASP A 392 30.86 10.56 -3.87
N HIS A 393 29.71 9.88 -3.80
CA HIS A 393 28.38 10.49 -3.92
C HIS A 393 27.85 10.86 -2.52
N PRO A 394 27.64 12.14 -2.19
CA PRO A 394 27.29 12.57 -0.83
C PRO A 394 26.01 11.95 -0.27
N LEU A 395 24.99 11.76 -1.10
CA LEU A 395 23.72 11.13 -0.71
C LEU A 395 23.92 9.67 -0.28
N HIS A 396 24.68 8.89 -1.05
CA HIS A 396 24.97 7.49 -0.73
C HIS A 396 25.77 7.39 0.59
N MET A 397 26.74 8.29 0.79
CA MET A 397 27.47 8.37 2.05
C MET A 397 26.59 8.80 3.24
N GLN A 398 25.57 9.64 3.02
CA GLN A 398 24.58 9.99 4.05
C GLN A 398 23.73 8.77 4.44
N THR A 399 23.30 7.96 3.48
CA THR A 399 22.59 6.68 3.72
C THR A 399 23.48 5.69 4.49
N LEU A 400 24.72 5.45 4.04
CA LEU A 400 25.67 4.58 4.74
C LEU A 400 25.99 5.07 6.17
N ALA A 401 26.02 6.39 6.40
CA ALA A 401 26.23 6.97 7.72
C ALA A 401 25.01 6.76 8.65
N ARG A 402 23.78 6.89 8.14
CA ARG A 402 22.55 6.60 8.91
C ARG A 402 22.50 5.13 9.35
N MET A 403 22.76 4.20 8.44
CA MET A 403 22.84 2.77 8.75
C MET A 403 23.94 2.45 9.78
N GLU A 404 25.12 3.08 9.67
CA GLU A 404 26.18 2.93 10.67
C GLU A 404 25.73 3.38 12.05
N VAL A 405 25.14 4.57 12.16
CA VAL A 405 24.72 5.14 13.46
C VAL A 405 23.69 4.23 14.14
N GLN A 406 22.74 3.66 13.39
CA GLN A 406 21.82 2.64 13.92
C GLN A 406 22.54 1.35 14.34
N THR A 407 23.49 0.87 13.54
CA THR A 407 24.31 -0.31 13.85
C THR A 407 25.14 -0.12 15.12
N ARG A 408 25.76 1.05 15.30
CA ARG A 408 26.55 1.39 16.50
C ARG A 408 25.68 1.46 17.75
N GLY A 409 24.52 2.10 17.65
CA GLY A 409 23.56 2.16 18.74
C GLY A 409 23.10 0.77 19.18
N ALA A 410 22.67 -0.06 18.24
CA ALA A 410 22.27 -1.44 18.50
C ALA A 410 23.40 -2.27 19.12
N PHE A 411 24.64 -2.14 18.65
CA PHE A 411 25.79 -2.83 19.23
C PHE A 411 26.00 -2.48 20.71
N LEU A 412 26.07 -1.19 21.05
CA LEU A 412 26.29 -0.75 22.44
C LEU A 412 25.14 -1.19 23.35
N LEU A 413 23.91 -1.05 22.87
CA LEU A 413 22.68 -1.43 23.58
C LEU A 413 22.68 -2.92 23.94
N VAL A 414 23.09 -3.79 23.02
CA VAL A 414 23.18 -5.24 23.27
C VAL A 414 24.35 -5.58 24.19
N MET A 415 25.51 -4.98 23.98
CA MET A 415 26.71 -5.28 24.79
C MET A 415 26.54 -4.86 26.27
N ASP A 416 25.82 -3.79 26.56
CA ASP A 416 25.50 -3.44 27.95
C ASP A 416 24.56 -4.46 28.62
N VAL A 417 23.56 -4.99 27.91
CA VAL A 417 22.74 -6.10 28.42
C VAL A 417 23.58 -7.37 28.63
N CYS A 418 24.56 -7.65 27.76
CA CYS A 418 25.50 -8.76 27.94
C CYS A 418 26.38 -8.58 29.18
N ARG A 419 26.80 -7.34 29.49
CA ARG A 419 27.53 -6.98 30.71
C ARG A 419 26.66 -7.15 31.96
N LEU A 420 25.40 -6.70 31.93
CA LEU A 420 24.44 -6.89 33.04
C LEU A 420 24.17 -8.38 33.31
N LEU A 421 24.03 -9.20 32.27
CA LEU A 421 23.95 -10.66 32.40
C LEU A 421 25.22 -11.23 33.05
N GLY A 422 26.41 -10.89 32.52
CA GLY A 422 27.68 -11.39 33.07
C GLY A 422 27.89 -11.01 34.55
N ARG A 423 27.42 -9.82 34.96
CA ARG A 423 27.36 -9.39 36.37
C ARG A 423 26.46 -10.26 37.22
N GLU A 424 25.26 -10.59 36.73
CA GLU A 424 24.32 -11.47 37.43
C GLU A 424 24.94 -12.86 37.66
N GLU A 425 25.50 -13.44 36.60
CA GLU A 425 26.06 -14.79 36.61
C GLU A 425 27.32 -14.92 37.44
N SER A 426 28.09 -13.84 37.58
CA SER A 426 29.29 -13.79 38.41
C SER A 426 28.99 -13.40 39.87
N GLY A 427 27.72 -13.25 40.26
CA GLY A 427 27.32 -12.83 41.61
C GLY A 427 27.62 -11.37 41.94
N MET A 428 27.99 -10.55 40.94
CA MET A 428 28.38 -9.14 41.11
C MET A 428 27.24 -8.14 40.84
N ALA A 429 26.10 -8.60 40.29
CA ALA A 429 24.93 -7.76 40.05
C ALA A 429 24.27 -7.28 41.36
N THR A 430 24.16 -5.97 41.48
CA THR A 430 23.28 -5.32 42.44
C THR A 430 21.80 -5.60 42.11
N GLN A 431 20.90 -5.34 43.07
CA GLN A 431 19.46 -5.42 42.79
C GLN A 431 19.03 -4.46 41.67
N PHE A 432 19.73 -3.33 41.53
CA PHE A 432 19.55 -2.34 40.47
C PHE A 432 19.97 -2.87 39.09
N ASP A 433 21.12 -3.55 39.01
CA ASP A 433 21.57 -4.25 37.78
C ASP A 433 20.53 -5.29 37.31
N ARG A 434 19.92 -6.05 38.24
CA ARG A 434 18.87 -7.04 37.93
C ARG A 434 17.58 -6.39 37.40
N TYR A 435 17.19 -5.24 37.94
CA TYR A 435 16.04 -4.48 37.42
C TYR A 435 16.30 -3.97 36.00
N LEU A 436 17.48 -3.44 35.72
CA LEU A 436 17.89 -3.06 34.36
C LEU A 436 17.87 -4.26 33.42
N LEU A 437 18.50 -5.39 33.80
CA LEU A 437 18.54 -6.60 32.97
C LEU A 437 17.14 -7.09 32.58
N ARG A 438 16.21 -7.14 33.54
CA ARG A 438 14.83 -7.62 33.29
C ARG A 438 14.03 -6.70 32.38
N LEU A 439 14.24 -5.39 32.46
CA LEU A 439 13.57 -4.39 31.63
C LEU A 439 14.19 -4.28 30.24
N LEU A 440 15.51 -4.20 30.16
CA LEU A 440 16.22 -3.97 28.91
C LEU A 440 16.16 -5.19 27.99
N THR A 441 16.23 -6.43 28.51
CA THR A 441 16.18 -7.64 27.67
C THR A 441 15.04 -7.66 26.62
N PRO A 442 13.76 -7.43 26.97
CA PRO A 442 12.69 -7.31 25.96
C PRO A 442 12.83 -6.05 25.08
N VAL A 443 13.20 -4.89 25.65
CA VAL A 443 13.38 -3.61 24.92
C VAL A 443 14.44 -3.73 23.81
N VAL A 444 15.60 -4.29 24.14
CA VAL A 444 16.72 -4.46 23.20
C VAL A 444 16.34 -5.44 22.09
N LYS A 445 15.70 -6.56 22.44
CA LYS A 445 15.25 -7.57 21.46
C LYS A 445 14.23 -6.98 20.49
N LEU A 446 13.17 -6.34 21.00
CA LEU A 446 12.09 -5.82 20.14
C LEU A 446 12.56 -4.69 19.23
N TYR A 447 13.48 -3.85 19.71
CA TYR A 447 14.00 -2.70 18.97
C TYR A 447 15.03 -3.12 17.92
N THR A 448 16.09 -3.84 18.32
CA THR A 448 17.14 -4.29 17.38
C THR A 448 16.59 -5.23 16.31
N GLY A 449 15.65 -6.12 16.65
CA GLY A 449 14.96 -6.99 15.68
C GLY A 449 14.14 -6.24 14.64
N LYS A 450 13.64 -5.03 14.95
CA LYS A 450 12.96 -4.15 13.97
C LYS A 450 13.93 -3.27 13.19
N GLN A 451 15.02 -2.80 13.80
CA GLN A 451 16.10 -2.07 13.10
C GLN A 451 16.78 -2.96 12.06
N ALA A 452 17.06 -4.22 12.38
CA ALA A 452 17.77 -5.14 11.48
C ALA A 452 17.09 -5.28 10.12
N VAL A 453 15.76 -5.42 10.08
CA VAL A 453 15.02 -5.51 8.82
C VAL A 453 15.16 -4.23 7.98
N ALA A 454 15.04 -3.06 8.60
CA ALA A 454 15.14 -1.77 7.91
C ALA A 454 16.55 -1.52 7.36
N VAL A 455 17.57 -1.67 8.20
CA VAL A 455 18.99 -1.46 7.82
C VAL A 455 19.45 -2.49 6.78
N VAL A 456 19.00 -3.75 6.88
CA VAL A 456 19.35 -4.76 5.87
C VAL A 456 18.64 -4.50 4.54
N SER A 457 17.39 -4.03 4.54
CA SER A 457 16.70 -3.65 3.29
C SER A 457 17.41 -2.49 2.57
N GLU A 458 17.71 -1.39 3.27
CA GLU A 458 18.47 -0.24 2.73
C GLU A 458 19.89 -0.66 2.28
N GLY A 459 20.50 -1.58 3.03
CA GLY A 459 21.79 -2.16 2.71
C GLY A 459 21.79 -3.03 1.45
N LEU A 460 20.69 -3.71 1.12
CA LEU A 460 20.51 -4.41 -0.16
C LEU A 460 20.32 -3.43 -1.32
N GLU A 461 19.51 -2.38 -1.13
CA GLU A 461 19.31 -1.33 -2.14
C GLU A 461 20.62 -0.63 -2.53
N SER A 462 21.58 -0.53 -1.60
CA SER A 462 22.93 -0.02 -1.84
C SER A 462 23.72 -0.80 -2.92
N PHE A 463 23.29 -2.01 -3.31
CA PHE A 463 23.84 -2.79 -4.42
C PHE A 463 23.03 -2.68 -5.73
N GLY A 464 21.87 -2.00 -5.69
CA GLY A 464 20.89 -1.99 -6.78
C GLY A 464 20.39 -3.40 -7.10
N GLY A 465 20.19 -3.70 -8.39
CA GLY A 465 19.71 -5.02 -8.83
C GLY A 465 20.53 -6.20 -8.31
N GLN A 466 21.84 -6.05 -8.10
CA GLN A 466 22.67 -7.13 -7.52
C GLN A 466 22.26 -7.50 -6.09
N GLY A 467 21.75 -6.55 -5.30
CA GLY A 467 21.27 -6.80 -3.95
C GLY A 467 20.01 -7.65 -3.89
N TYR A 468 19.30 -7.77 -5.01
CA TYR A 468 18.03 -8.51 -5.14
C TYR A 468 18.22 -9.93 -5.72
N ILE A 469 19.38 -10.26 -6.29
CA ILE A 469 19.62 -11.56 -6.93
C ILE A 469 20.21 -12.55 -5.90
N GLU A 470 19.53 -13.69 -5.73
CA GLU A 470 19.85 -14.71 -4.72
C GLU A 470 21.25 -15.31 -4.83
N ASP A 471 21.84 -15.39 -6.02
CA ASP A 471 23.15 -16.00 -6.25
C ASP A 471 24.31 -15.22 -5.58
N THR A 472 24.14 -13.90 -5.40
CA THR A 472 25.05 -13.02 -4.64
C THR A 472 25.10 -13.35 -3.14
N GLY A 473 24.05 -13.99 -2.61
CA GLY A 473 23.87 -14.25 -1.18
C GLY A 473 23.34 -13.06 -0.37
N LEU A 474 23.21 -11.87 -0.95
CA LEU A 474 22.70 -10.68 -0.25
C LEU A 474 21.22 -10.81 0.17
N PRO A 475 20.27 -11.31 -0.66
CA PRO A 475 18.88 -11.50 -0.25
C PRO A 475 18.68 -12.38 0.99
N GLY A 476 19.56 -13.37 1.20
CA GLY A 476 19.55 -14.21 2.38
C GLY A 476 19.64 -13.42 3.69
N LEU A 477 20.44 -12.35 3.72
CA LEU A 477 20.55 -11.48 4.91
C LEU A 477 19.20 -10.84 5.29
N LEU A 478 18.41 -10.40 4.30
CA LEU A 478 17.10 -9.78 4.56
C LEU A 478 16.06 -10.82 4.97
N ARG A 479 16.01 -11.95 4.25
CA ARG A 479 15.13 -13.08 4.57
C ARG A 479 15.37 -13.61 5.98
N ASP A 480 16.64 -13.68 6.39
CA ASP A 480 17.03 -14.14 7.73
C ASP A 480 16.81 -13.05 8.79
N ALA A 481 17.07 -11.76 8.50
CA ALA A 481 16.81 -10.67 9.44
C ALA A 481 15.34 -10.56 9.85
N GLN A 482 14.39 -10.88 8.96
CA GLN A 482 12.95 -10.83 9.24
C GLN A 482 12.54 -11.71 10.43
N VAL A 483 13.16 -12.87 10.63
CA VAL A 483 12.83 -13.80 11.73
C VAL A 483 13.06 -13.20 13.11
N LEU A 484 14.03 -12.28 13.22
CA LEU A 484 14.47 -11.65 14.48
C LEU A 484 13.38 -10.78 15.13
N SER A 485 12.41 -10.33 14.33
CA SER A 485 11.23 -9.61 14.79
C SER A 485 10.07 -10.52 15.25
N ILE A 486 10.18 -11.84 15.02
CA ILE A 486 9.11 -12.83 15.18
C ILE A 486 9.37 -13.81 16.34
N TRP A 487 10.46 -14.59 16.27
CA TRP A 487 10.76 -15.64 17.25
C TRP A 487 11.13 -15.08 18.64
N GLU A 488 11.07 -15.87 19.71
CA GLU A 488 11.33 -15.43 21.11
C GLU A 488 10.49 -14.22 21.61
N GLY A 489 9.39 -13.92 20.91
CA GLY A 489 8.45 -12.83 21.18
C GLY A 489 8.42 -11.78 20.08
N THR A 490 7.23 -11.48 19.56
CA THR A 490 7.02 -10.41 18.58
C THR A 490 7.17 -9.03 19.24
N THR A 491 7.36 -7.97 18.43
CA THR A 491 7.54 -6.60 18.94
C THR A 491 6.46 -6.18 19.94
N ASN A 492 5.18 -6.44 19.65
CA ASN A 492 4.07 -6.08 20.54
C ASN A 492 4.05 -6.94 21.81
N VAL A 493 4.27 -8.26 21.70
CA VAL A 493 4.33 -9.17 22.87
C VAL A 493 5.44 -8.77 23.85
N LEU A 494 6.58 -8.33 23.33
CA LEU A 494 7.69 -7.85 24.17
C LEU A 494 7.43 -6.45 24.72
N SER A 495 6.70 -5.59 24.00
CA SER A 495 6.23 -4.29 24.53
C SER A 495 5.26 -4.48 25.71
N LEU A 496 4.39 -5.50 25.64
CA LEU A 496 3.54 -5.89 26.77
C LEU A 496 4.33 -6.57 27.91
N ASP A 497 5.42 -7.29 27.61
CA ASP A 497 6.34 -7.80 28.66
C ASP A 497 7.07 -6.65 29.37
N VAL A 498 7.37 -5.52 28.69
CA VAL A 498 7.87 -4.30 29.33
C VAL A 498 6.86 -3.75 30.33
N LEU A 499 5.59 -3.53 29.95
CA LEU A 499 4.55 -3.10 30.89
C LEU A 499 4.40 -4.06 32.07
N ARG A 500 4.43 -5.37 31.81
CA ARG A 500 4.40 -6.41 32.84
C ARG A 500 5.59 -6.33 33.81
N CYS A 501 6.78 -5.95 33.35
CA CYS A 501 7.94 -5.70 34.20
C CYS A 501 7.75 -4.47 35.09
N VAL A 502 7.21 -3.38 34.54
CA VAL A 502 6.89 -2.16 35.30
C VAL A 502 5.88 -2.49 36.40
N ALA A 503 4.78 -3.15 36.06
CA ALA A 503 3.73 -3.52 37.01
C ALA A 503 4.23 -4.46 38.11
N ARG A 504 4.94 -5.55 37.76
CA ARG A 504 5.44 -6.53 38.75
C ARG A 504 6.54 -6.01 39.68
N SER A 505 7.20 -4.90 39.32
CA SER A 505 8.24 -4.28 40.13
C SER A 505 7.77 -3.00 40.84
N SER A 506 6.48 -2.67 40.78
CA SER A 506 5.92 -1.41 41.29
C SER A 506 6.68 -0.17 40.79
N GLY A 507 7.10 -0.18 39.51
CA GLY A 507 7.86 0.90 38.88
C GLY A 507 9.37 0.90 39.14
N MET A 508 9.91 0.04 40.01
CA MET A 508 11.34 0.04 40.36
C MET A 508 12.28 -0.18 39.15
N VAL A 509 11.82 -0.88 38.10
CA VAL A 509 12.61 -1.00 36.86
C VAL A 509 12.75 0.31 36.10
N LEU A 510 11.75 1.19 36.13
CA LEU A 510 11.83 2.51 35.49
C LEU A 510 12.69 3.45 36.33
N HIS A 511 12.59 3.40 37.66
CA HIS A 511 13.51 4.13 38.53
C HIS A 511 14.97 3.72 38.24
N ALA A 512 15.26 2.43 38.11
CA ALA A 512 16.58 1.95 37.73
C ALA A 512 17.03 2.47 36.36
N PHE A 513 16.14 2.44 35.36
CA PHE A 513 16.38 2.99 34.03
C PHE A 513 16.75 4.49 34.05
N PHE A 514 15.91 5.34 34.66
CA PHE A 514 16.14 6.78 34.70
C PHE A 514 17.43 7.14 35.43
N THR A 515 17.68 6.52 36.58
CA THR A 515 18.90 6.76 37.36
C THR A 515 20.15 6.31 36.60
N HIS A 516 20.12 5.17 35.90
CA HIS A 516 21.28 4.73 35.13
C HIS A 516 21.53 5.59 33.88
N ALA A 517 20.48 5.90 33.12
CA ALA A 517 20.59 6.75 31.93
C ALA A 517 21.14 8.13 32.29
N LYS A 518 20.68 8.76 33.39
CA LYS A 518 21.25 10.00 33.93
C LYS A 518 22.72 9.83 34.35
N SER A 519 23.10 8.68 34.94
CA SER A 519 24.50 8.42 35.33
C SER A 519 25.47 8.31 34.13
N LEU A 520 25.03 7.78 32.99
CA LEU A 520 25.82 7.69 31.75
C LEU A 520 26.13 9.08 31.16
N LEU A 521 25.28 10.08 31.38
CA LEU A 521 25.49 11.45 30.93
C LEU A 521 26.53 12.21 31.77
N ALA A 522 26.84 11.76 33.00
CA ALA A 522 27.70 12.50 33.93
C ALA A 522 29.13 12.74 33.40
N GLY A 523 29.64 11.84 32.55
CA GLY A 523 30.95 11.99 31.90
C GLY A 523 31.02 13.09 30.84
N ALA A 524 29.88 13.50 30.28
CA ALA A 524 29.83 14.37 29.12
C ALA A 524 30.21 15.84 29.40
N SER A 525 30.21 16.25 30.66
CA SER A 525 30.79 17.52 31.12
C SER A 525 32.26 17.71 30.72
N SER A 526 32.97 16.62 30.38
CA SER A 526 34.36 16.65 29.91
C SER A 526 34.54 16.87 28.41
N VAL A 527 33.47 16.82 27.59
CA VAL A 527 33.52 16.93 26.13
C VAL A 527 32.45 17.92 25.62
N SER A 528 32.83 19.19 25.48
CA SER A 528 31.90 20.28 25.13
C SER A 528 31.14 20.09 23.81
N SER A 529 31.72 19.39 22.83
CA SER A 529 31.06 19.10 21.55
C SER A 529 29.86 18.15 21.66
N LEU A 530 29.71 17.41 22.76
CA LEU A 530 28.56 16.53 23.00
C LEU A 530 27.37 17.25 23.65
N GLY A 531 27.51 18.53 24.04
CA GLY A 531 26.48 19.31 24.73
C GLY A 531 25.06 19.17 24.12
N PRO A 532 24.87 19.35 22.80
CA PRO A 532 23.56 19.19 22.17
C PRO A 532 22.93 17.80 22.34
N ALA A 533 23.75 16.74 22.27
CA ALA A 533 23.29 15.36 22.46
C ALA A 533 22.89 15.10 23.92
N VAL A 534 23.66 15.61 24.88
CA VAL A 534 23.35 15.54 26.32
C VAL A 534 22.02 16.22 26.61
N THR A 535 21.83 17.46 26.13
CA THR A 535 20.57 18.20 26.29
C THR A 535 19.38 17.48 25.64
N ALA A 536 19.56 16.86 24.48
CA ALA A 536 18.51 16.08 23.82
C ALA A 536 18.09 14.84 24.64
N VAL A 537 19.06 14.08 25.17
CA VAL A 537 18.78 12.88 25.99
C VAL A 537 18.18 13.25 27.35
N ASP A 538 18.69 14.29 28.02
CA ASP A 538 18.19 14.74 29.33
C ASP A 538 16.76 15.33 29.24
N ARG A 539 16.47 16.08 28.16
CA ARG A 539 15.11 16.51 27.83
C ARG A 539 14.19 15.31 27.60
N ALA A 540 14.60 14.35 26.77
CA ALA A 540 13.79 13.16 26.48
C ALA A 540 13.56 12.28 27.72
N LEU A 541 14.54 12.18 28.63
CA LEU A 541 14.39 11.54 29.95
C LEU A 541 13.32 12.23 30.79
N SER A 542 13.34 13.57 30.85
CA SER A 542 12.39 14.38 31.63
C SER A 542 10.97 14.34 31.06
N GLU A 543 10.85 14.35 29.73
CA GLU A 543 9.59 14.17 29.00
C GLU A 543 9.01 12.76 29.24
N LEU A 544 9.84 11.71 29.20
CA LEU A 544 9.41 10.34 29.47
C LEU A 544 9.02 10.12 30.95
N GLU A 545 9.76 10.71 31.89
CA GLU A 545 9.45 10.67 33.32
C GLU A 545 8.08 11.31 33.60
N THR A 546 7.79 12.44 32.94
CA THR A 546 6.48 13.10 32.96
C THR A 546 5.38 12.22 32.34
N PHE A 547 5.63 11.62 31.17
CA PHE A 547 4.68 10.70 30.52
C PHE A 547 4.28 9.55 31.44
N VAL A 548 5.25 8.87 32.06
CA VAL A 548 5.00 7.74 32.97
C VAL A 548 4.14 8.15 34.17
N GLN A 549 4.39 9.33 34.75
CA GLN A 549 3.61 9.86 35.87
C GLN A 549 2.15 10.19 35.47
N VAL A 550 1.91 10.64 34.24
CA VAL A 550 0.55 10.87 33.71
C VAL A 550 -0.14 9.55 33.39
N ALA A 551 0.55 8.64 32.71
CA ALA A 551 0.01 7.34 32.28
C ALA A 551 -0.35 6.44 33.47
N ALA A 552 0.41 6.51 34.58
CA ALA A 552 0.09 5.82 35.83
C ALA A 552 -1.24 6.26 36.50
N LYS A 553 -1.84 7.37 36.04
CA LYS A 553 -3.15 7.87 36.51
C LYS A 553 -4.28 7.62 35.50
N ARG A 554 -4.00 6.93 34.39
CA ARG A 554 -4.95 6.58 33.33
C ARG A 554 -5.36 5.11 33.44
N GLU A 555 -6.34 4.71 32.64
CA GLU A 555 -6.75 3.31 32.51
C GLU A 555 -5.65 2.44 31.89
N ALA A 556 -5.67 1.13 32.15
CA ALA A 556 -4.66 0.21 31.64
C ALA A 556 -4.58 0.17 30.10
N SER A 557 -5.72 0.31 29.43
CA SER A 557 -5.87 0.45 27.98
C SER A 557 -4.95 1.52 27.38
N TYR A 558 -4.83 2.68 28.05
CA TYR A 558 -3.97 3.78 27.63
C TYR A 558 -2.49 3.37 27.51
N LEU A 559 -2.00 2.62 28.50
CA LEU A 559 -0.62 2.13 28.51
C LEU A 559 -0.41 1.01 27.49
N GLU A 560 -1.40 0.15 27.24
CA GLU A 560 -1.31 -0.91 26.23
C GLU A 560 -1.21 -0.35 24.80
N LEU A 561 -1.97 0.71 24.48
CA LEU A 561 -1.84 1.43 23.21
C LEU A 561 -0.46 2.09 23.07
N ALA A 562 0.01 2.75 24.12
CA ALA A 562 1.33 3.40 24.14
C ALA A 562 2.51 2.40 24.26
N ALA A 563 2.26 1.11 24.49
CA ALA A 563 3.27 0.14 24.94
C ALA A 563 4.50 0.07 24.01
N ARG A 564 4.26 0.10 22.69
CA ARG A 564 5.31 -0.03 21.69
C ARG A 564 6.17 1.23 21.60
N ASP A 565 5.54 2.40 21.56
CA ASP A 565 6.25 3.67 21.49
C ASP A 565 6.97 3.99 22.81
N LEU A 566 6.40 3.56 23.96
CA LEU A 566 7.08 3.58 25.26
C LEU A 566 8.35 2.73 25.22
N ALA A 567 8.27 1.48 24.73
CA ALA A 567 9.43 0.61 24.60
C ALA A 567 10.48 1.15 23.61
N TYR A 568 10.04 1.78 22.52
CA TYR A 568 10.94 2.46 21.57
C TYR A 568 11.60 3.70 22.21
N SER A 569 10.87 4.48 23.00
CA SER A 569 11.41 5.64 23.73
C SER A 569 12.49 5.22 24.73
N LEU A 570 12.24 4.15 25.49
CA LEU A 570 13.24 3.52 26.37
C LEU A 570 14.50 3.12 25.58
N ALA A 571 14.35 2.48 24.42
CA ALA A 571 15.48 2.09 23.57
C ALA A 571 16.24 3.29 23.01
N CYS A 572 15.55 4.29 22.45
CA CYS A 572 16.13 5.48 21.85
C CYS A 572 16.96 6.30 22.85
N ILE A 573 16.39 6.56 24.02
CA ILE A 573 17.02 7.33 25.10
C ILE A 573 18.26 6.59 25.64
N TYR A 574 18.14 5.30 25.96
CA TYR A 574 19.24 4.52 26.52
C TYR A 574 20.38 4.34 25.51
N THR A 575 20.05 4.15 24.23
CA THR A 575 21.06 4.10 23.15
C THR A 575 21.79 5.43 23.00
N GLY A 576 21.08 6.56 23.12
CA GLY A 576 21.70 7.89 23.12
C GLY A 576 22.65 8.09 24.30
N ALA A 577 22.22 7.71 25.50
CA ALA A 577 23.06 7.76 26.70
C ALA A 577 24.32 6.89 26.57
N LEU A 578 24.21 5.67 26.04
CA LEU A 578 25.35 4.78 25.78
C LEU A 578 26.31 5.30 24.71
N LEU A 579 25.79 5.90 23.62
CA LEU A 579 26.61 6.54 22.58
C LEU A 579 27.39 7.73 23.14
N ILE A 580 26.76 8.55 23.98
CA ILE A 580 27.40 9.67 24.68
C ILE A 580 28.48 9.15 25.63
N ASP A 581 28.18 8.19 26.51
CA ASP A 581 29.16 7.59 27.42
C ASP A 581 30.36 6.98 26.68
N HIS A 582 30.12 6.28 25.55
CA HIS A 582 31.19 5.76 24.72
C HIS A 582 32.05 6.88 24.11
N ALA A 583 31.43 7.95 23.59
CA ALA A 583 32.13 9.11 23.02
C ALA A 583 32.91 9.94 24.06
N CYS A 584 32.53 9.87 25.35
CA CYS A 584 33.26 10.52 26.45
C CYS A 584 34.57 9.80 26.84
N TRP A 585 34.79 8.56 26.40
CA TRP A 585 35.99 7.83 26.75
C TRP A 585 37.24 8.42 26.06
N LYS A 586 38.35 8.56 26.81
CA LYS A 586 39.61 9.14 26.32
C LYS A 586 40.19 8.48 25.05
N GLY A 587 39.80 7.24 24.75
CA GLY A 587 40.22 6.51 23.55
C GLY A 587 39.20 6.50 22.40
N ALA A 588 38.09 7.23 22.53
CA ALA A 588 37.05 7.33 21.50
C ALA A 588 37.51 8.14 20.29
N SER A 589 36.93 7.86 19.12
CA SER A 589 37.23 8.58 17.88
C SER A 589 36.27 9.77 17.69
N GLN A 590 36.65 10.72 16.83
CA GLN A 590 35.72 11.77 16.38
C GLN A 590 34.45 11.20 15.74
N SER A 591 34.52 10.00 15.13
CA SER A 591 33.35 9.34 14.55
C SER A 591 32.34 8.87 15.60
N ASP A 592 32.78 8.60 16.84
CA ASP A 592 31.90 8.19 17.95
C ASP A 592 31.14 9.39 18.51
N ALA A 593 31.81 10.53 18.68
CA ALA A 593 31.15 11.78 19.04
C ALA A 593 30.15 12.24 17.96
N TYR A 594 30.50 12.10 16.68
CA TYR A 594 29.58 12.35 15.57
C TYR A 594 28.39 11.38 15.55
N ALA A 595 28.60 10.09 15.86
CA ALA A 595 27.51 9.12 15.95
C ALA A 595 26.54 9.43 17.09
N ALA A 596 27.04 9.85 18.26
CA ALA A 596 26.21 10.31 19.37
C ALA A 596 25.37 11.54 19.00
N LEU A 597 25.99 12.55 18.38
CA LEU A 597 25.29 13.74 17.89
C LEU A 597 24.20 13.38 16.87
N ARG A 598 24.52 12.57 15.85
CA ARG A 598 23.57 12.12 14.82
C ARG A 598 22.42 11.29 15.36
N TRP A 599 22.66 10.44 16.37
CA TRP A 599 21.58 9.69 17.02
C TRP A 599 20.60 10.62 17.74
N CYS A 600 21.09 11.71 18.32
CA CYS A 600 20.29 12.69 19.06
C CYS A 600 19.61 13.76 18.17
N GLU A 601 19.79 13.73 16.85
CA GLU A 601 19.01 14.55 15.90
C GLU A 601 17.60 13.99 15.65
N GLN A 602 17.34 12.72 15.98
CA GLN A 602 16.04 12.06 15.76
C GLN A 602 15.09 12.24 16.95
N ASP A 603 13.83 11.83 16.78
CA ASP A 603 12.88 11.74 17.90
C ASP A 603 13.30 10.64 18.88
N LEU A 604 13.78 11.05 20.06
CA LEU A 604 14.20 10.15 21.13
C LEU A 604 13.04 9.69 22.01
N CYS A 605 11.91 10.39 22.01
CA CYS A 605 10.77 10.10 22.88
C CYS A 605 9.46 10.00 22.08
N PRO A 606 9.36 9.08 21.11
CA PRO A 606 8.19 8.96 20.23
C PRO A 606 6.88 8.80 20.99
N VAL A 607 6.88 8.25 22.21
CA VAL A 607 5.67 8.15 23.03
C VAL A 607 5.09 9.52 23.40
N VAL A 608 5.95 10.51 23.69
CA VAL A 608 5.50 11.88 23.99
C VAL A 608 5.09 12.59 22.70
N SER A 609 5.87 12.45 21.63
CA SER A 609 5.56 13.03 20.31
C SER A 609 4.24 12.51 19.73
N LYS A 610 3.88 11.26 19.99
CA LYS A 610 2.61 10.63 19.58
C LYS A 610 1.46 10.97 20.53
N GLN A 611 1.71 11.01 21.85
CA GLN A 611 0.72 11.53 22.82
C GLN A 611 0.28 12.95 22.46
N ALA A 612 1.22 13.84 22.12
CA ALA A 612 0.94 15.22 21.73
C ALA A 612 0.08 15.35 20.46
N ARG A 613 -0.02 14.29 19.66
CA ARG A 613 -0.88 14.18 18.47
C ARG A 613 -2.20 13.43 18.74
N GLY A 614 -2.50 13.09 19.99
CA GLY A 614 -3.73 12.38 20.37
C GLY A 614 -3.72 10.87 20.11
N CYS A 615 -2.61 10.26 19.69
CA CYS A 615 -2.58 8.85 19.22
C CYS A 615 -2.95 7.78 20.28
N TYR A 616 -3.10 8.15 21.56
CA TYR A 616 -3.48 7.25 22.65
C TYR A 616 -4.78 7.65 23.35
N ASP A 617 -5.55 8.56 22.78
CA ASP A 617 -6.91 8.77 23.26
C ASP A 617 -7.71 7.45 23.10
N PRO A 618 -8.51 7.01 24.08
CA PRO A 618 -9.31 5.78 23.95
C PRO A 618 -10.35 5.84 22.80
N SER A 619 -10.59 7.02 22.20
CA SER A 619 -11.34 7.17 20.94
C SER A 619 -10.55 6.85 19.66
N ALA A 620 -9.21 6.77 19.72
CA ALA A 620 -8.36 6.49 18.56
C ALA A 620 -8.35 5.03 18.07
N PRO A 621 -8.34 3.97 18.92
CA PRO A 621 -8.46 2.58 18.43
C PRO A 621 -9.79 2.30 17.72
N PRO A 622 -10.94 2.85 18.18
CA PRO A 622 -12.17 2.83 17.40
C PRO A 622 -12.02 3.30 15.95
N LEU A 623 -11.18 4.30 15.66
CA LEU A 623 -10.95 4.83 14.30
C LEU A 623 -10.21 3.85 13.38
N ASP A 624 -9.25 3.05 13.89
CA ASP A 624 -8.64 1.96 13.10
C ASP A 624 -9.63 0.80 12.88
N SER A 625 -10.57 0.57 13.80
CA SER A 625 -11.69 -0.35 13.60
C SER A 625 -12.88 0.27 12.86
N ALA A 626 -12.81 1.55 12.48
CA ALA A 626 -13.92 2.28 11.86
C ALA A 626 -13.95 2.16 10.33
N LEU A 627 -12.98 1.50 9.68
CA LEU A 627 -13.06 1.27 8.24
C LEU A 627 -14.32 0.45 7.89
N CYS A 628 -15.24 1.05 7.14
CA CYS A 628 -16.51 0.39 6.79
C CYS A 628 -16.31 -0.90 5.96
N ASP A 629 -15.15 -1.05 5.30
CA ASP A 629 -14.70 -2.26 4.60
C ASP A 629 -14.73 -3.53 5.47
N LEU A 630 -14.55 -3.39 6.79
CA LEU A 630 -14.56 -4.52 7.71
C LEU A 630 -15.95 -5.15 7.90
N VAL A 631 -17.04 -4.48 7.51
CA VAL A 631 -18.43 -4.98 7.65
C VAL A 631 -18.59 -6.40 7.08
N MET A 632 -17.99 -6.70 5.94
CA MET A 632 -18.13 -8.00 5.29
C MET A 632 -17.35 -9.13 5.99
N THR A 633 -16.38 -8.79 6.84
CA THR A 633 -15.63 -9.74 7.68
C THR A 633 -16.38 -10.15 8.94
N LEU A 634 -17.37 -9.34 9.37
CA LEU A 634 -18.18 -9.58 10.57
C LEU A 634 -19.30 -10.59 10.34
N SER A 635 -19.75 -11.20 11.44
CA SER A 635 -20.91 -12.11 11.45
C SER A 635 -22.16 -11.37 10.99
N ALA A 636 -23.07 -12.08 10.33
CA ALA A 636 -24.26 -11.48 9.73
C ALA A 636 -25.19 -10.78 10.75
N ALA A 637 -25.10 -11.12 12.04
CA ALA A 637 -25.84 -10.46 13.11
C ALA A 637 -25.23 -9.11 13.54
N ASP A 638 -23.90 -9.00 13.50
CA ASP A 638 -23.17 -7.84 14.03
C ASP A 638 -23.08 -6.67 13.04
N ARG A 639 -23.24 -6.96 11.74
CA ARG A 639 -23.12 -5.97 10.64
C ARG A 639 -23.98 -4.72 10.84
N CYS A 640 -25.24 -4.87 11.22
CA CYS A 640 -26.11 -3.71 11.44
C CYS A 640 -25.67 -2.85 12.63
N ALA A 641 -25.20 -3.49 13.72
CA ALA A 641 -24.72 -2.76 14.89
C ALA A 641 -23.43 -1.99 14.57
N PHE A 642 -22.52 -2.62 13.82
CA PHE A 642 -21.31 -1.98 13.33
C PHE A 642 -21.63 -0.78 12.41
N VAL A 643 -22.44 -0.98 11.35
CA VAL A 643 -22.82 0.08 10.40
C VAL A 643 -23.49 1.29 11.07
N LYS A 644 -24.20 1.10 12.18
CA LYS A 644 -24.82 2.19 12.95
C LYS A 644 -23.89 2.91 13.92
N ASN A 645 -22.87 2.22 14.43
CA ASN A 645 -21.94 2.77 15.42
C ASN A 645 -20.66 3.36 14.80
N THR A 646 -20.42 3.07 13.51
CA THR A 646 -19.22 3.48 12.77
C THR A 646 -19.52 4.70 11.89
N SER A 647 -18.87 5.84 12.18
CA SER A 647 -19.08 7.10 11.44
C SER A 647 -18.59 7.07 9.98
N ASP A 648 -17.63 6.21 9.64
CA ASP A 648 -17.18 5.99 8.26
C ASP A 648 -18.29 5.35 7.38
N CYS A 649 -19.20 4.59 8.00
CA CYS A 649 -20.36 4.02 7.30
C CYS A 649 -21.51 5.04 7.10
N THR A 650 -21.37 6.30 7.55
CA THR A 650 -22.33 7.37 7.27
C THR A 650 -21.84 8.27 6.14
N MET A 651 -22.32 7.99 4.93
CA MET A 651 -22.09 8.81 3.73
C MET A 651 -22.76 10.19 3.90
N GLU A 652 -22.00 11.28 3.78
CA GLU A 652 -22.53 12.64 3.92
C GLU A 652 -23.18 13.20 2.64
N ASP A 653 -22.80 12.69 1.47
CA ASP A 653 -23.22 13.23 0.15
C ASP A 653 -24.54 12.64 -0.40
N GLY A 654 -25.18 11.69 0.27
CA GLY A 654 -26.41 11.01 -0.19
C GLY A 654 -27.66 11.33 0.65
N PHE A 655 -28.83 11.41 0.01
CA PHE A 655 -30.13 11.51 0.70
C PHE A 655 -30.49 10.22 1.42
N ILE A 656 -29.99 9.07 0.95
CA ILE A 656 -30.26 7.74 1.50
C ILE A 656 -28.94 7.07 1.91
N ASN A 657 -28.81 6.68 3.19
CA ASN A 657 -27.70 5.82 3.61
C ASN A 657 -27.95 4.37 3.16
N TYR A 658 -27.42 4.03 1.99
CA TYR A 658 -27.58 2.70 1.38
C TYR A 658 -26.88 1.57 2.14
N LEU A 659 -25.82 1.83 2.92
CA LEU A 659 -25.17 0.83 3.76
C LEU A 659 -26.09 0.40 4.91
N SER A 660 -26.69 1.37 5.61
CA SER A 660 -27.73 1.14 6.60
C SER A 660 -28.95 0.45 5.97
N LEU A 661 -29.35 0.84 4.77
CA LEU A 661 -30.44 0.16 4.04
C LEU A 661 -30.09 -1.33 3.79
N ALA A 662 -28.91 -1.62 3.23
CA ALA A 662 -28.47 -2.96 2.87
C ALA A 662 -28.36 -3.91 4.06
N PHE A 663 -27.81 -3.44 5.19
CA PHE A 663 -27.49 -4.29 6.35
C PHE A 663 -28.46 -4.18 7.53
N CYS A 664 -29.30 -3.14 7.61
CA CYS A 664 -30.24 -2.93 8.73
C CYS A 664 -31.74 -2.94 8.37
N LEU A 665 -32.15 -2.85 7.10
CA LEU A 665 -33.58 -2.77 6.75
C LEU A 665 -34.31 -4.11 6.94
N LEU A 666 -33.69 -5.21 6.50
CA LEU A 666 -34.25 -6.56 6.53
C LEU A 666 -33.31 -7.51 7.29
N PRO A 667 -33.83 -8.63 7.84
CA PRO A 667 -32.99 -9.61 8.52
C PRO A 667 -31.95 -10.23 7.56
N PRO A 668 -30.81 -10.76 8.06
CA PRO A 668 -29.66 -11.05 7.21
C PRO A 668 -29.86 -12.16 6.16
N ASN A 669 -30.89 -12.99 6.31
CA ASN A 669 -31.31 -13.98 5.31
C ASN A 669 -31.97 -13.35 4.07
N LEU A 670 -32.41 -12.09 4.14
CA LEU A 670 -33.06 -11.35 3.05
C LEU A 670 -32.18 -10.22 2.47
N THR A 671 -30.92 -10.07 2.91
CA THR A 671 -29.97 -9.10 2.34
C THR A 671 -29.87 -9.17 0.80
N PRO A 672 -29.89 -10.34 0.12
CA PRO A 672 -29.93 -10.41 -1.34
C PRO A 672 -31.16 -9.75 -1.98
N LEU A 673 -32.31 -9.77 -1.28
CA LEU A 673 -33.53 -9.07 -1.74
C LEU A 673 -33.34 -7.56 -1.63
N THR A 674 -32.76 -7.05 -0.53
CA THR A 674 -32.44 -5.63 -0.37
C THR A 674 -31.48 -5.15 -1.46
N ILE A 675 -30.42 -5.91 -1.74
CA ILE A 675 -29.45 -5.60 -2.82
C ILE A 675 -30.17 -5.58 -4.19
N THR A 676 -31.05 -6.56 -4.45
CA THR A 676 -31.83 -6.60 -5.71
C THR A 676 -32.73 -5.38 -5.86
N LEU A 677 -33.39 -4.92 -4.79
CA LEU A 677 -34.19 -3.69 -4.80
C LEU A 677 -33.32 -2.44 -5.02
N CYS A 678 -32.13 -2.38 -4.43
CA CYS A 678 -31.16 -1.30 -4.66
C CYS A 678 -30.68 -1.26 -6.12
N VAL A 679 -30.46 -2.41 -6.75
CA VAL A 679 -30.11 -2.51 -8.19
C VAL A 679 -31.28 -2.06 -9.08
N ILE A 680 -32.53 -2.43 -8.75
CA ILE A 680 -33.72 -1.94 -9.48
C ILE A 680 -33.85 -0.42 -9.34
N TRP A 681 -33.58 0.13 -8.16
CA TRP A 681 -33.58 1.57 -7.91
C TRP A 681 -32.45 2.29 -8.68
N LEU A 682 -31.25 1.71 -8.76
CA LEU A 682 -30.15 2.21 -9.59
C LEU A 682 -30.55 2.33 -11.07
N PHE A 683 -31.25 1.33 -11.63
CA PHE A 683 -31.81 1.42 -12.98
C PHE A 683 -32.86 2.54 -13.12
N PHE A 684 -33.64 2.80 -12.07
CA PHE A 684 -34.62 3.90 -12.07
C PHE A 684 -33.93 5.26 -12.04
N LEU A 685 -32.87 5.45 -11.25
CA LEU A 685 -32.05 6.67 -11.24
C LEU A 685 -31.43 6.98 -12.61
N PHE A 686 -30.92 5.98 -13.33
CA PHE A 686 -30.45 6.19 -14.71
C PHE A 686 -31.56 6.64 -15.67
N VAL A 687 -32.81 6.20 -15.45
CA VAL A 687 -33.98 6.69 -16.19
C VAL A 687 -34.30 8.15 -15.83
N ILE A 688 -34.15 8.56 -14.57
CA ILE A 688 -34.27 9.97 -14.13
C ILE A 688 -33.22 10.83 -14.86
N LEU A 689 -31.95 10.46 -14.77
CA LEU A 689 -30.84 11.19 -15.41
C LEU A 689 -31.07 11.37 -16.92
N GLY A 690 -31.38 10.29 -17.64
CA GLY A 690 -31.64 10.33 -19.08
C GLY A 690 -32.88 11.15 -19.47
N LEU A 691 -33.95 11.13 -18.66
CA LEU A 691 -35.15 11.95 -18.92
C LEU A 691 -34.91 13.44 -18.63
N SER A 692 -34.27 13.76 -17.51
CA SER A 692 -33.91 15.13 -17.12
C SER A 692 -33.01 15.79 -18.17
N ALA A 693 -31.95 15.08 -18.59
CA ALA A 693 -31.07 15.54 -19.66
C ALA A 693 -31.84 15.77 -20.98
N SER A 694 -32.58 14.75 -21.45
CA SER A 694 -33.15 14.76 -22.80
C SER A 694 -34.32 15.71 -23.01
N LYS A 695 -35.21 15.84 -22.03
CA LYS A 695 -36.47 16.59 -22.17
C LYS A 695 -36.44 18.00 -21.59
N PHE A 696 -35.53 18.28 -20.66
CA PHE A 696 -35.56 19.51 -19.87
C PHE A 696 -34.26 20.30 -19.97
N PHE A 697 -33.10 19.65 -19.82
CA PHE A 697 -31.81 20.33 -19.87
C PHE A 697 -31.45 20.81 -21.29
N CYS A 698 -31.49 19.92 -22.29
CA CYS A 698 -31.05 20.24 -23.66
C CYS A 698 -31.89 21.33 -24.36
N PRO A 699 -33.24 21.35 -24.31
CA PRO A 699 -34.03 22.41 -24.97
C PRO A 699 -33.78 23.79 -24.38
N ASN A 700 -33.68 23.89 -23.03
CA ASN A 700 -33.37 25.13 -22.35
C ASN A 700 -31.97 25.67 -22.73
N LEU A 701 -30.98 24.78 -22.87
CA LEU A 701 -29.65 25.13 -23.35
C LEU A 701 -29.65 25.63 -24.80
N SER A 702 -30.45 25.02 -25.68
CA SER A 702 -30.67 25.50 -27.06
C SER A 702 -31.29 26.91 -27.08
N ALA A 703 -32.29 27.16 -26.23
CA ALA A 703 -32.90 28.48 -26.08
C ALA A 703 -31.90 29.55 -25.58
N ILE A 704 -31.04 29.21 -24.62
CA ILE A 704 -29.97 30.09 -24.12
C ILE A 704 -28.95 30.40 -25.24
N SER A 705 -28.44 29.38 -25.94
CA SER A 705 -27.46 29.55 -27.02
C SER A 705 -28.01 30.42 -28.15
N THR A 706 -29.28 30.20 -28.53
CA THR A 706 -29.98 30.96 -29.57
C THR A 706 -30.18 32.43 -29.14
N SER A 707 -30.57 32.67 -27.88
CA SER A 707 -30.78 34.04 -27.37
C SER A 707 -29.50 34.83 -27.14
N LEU A 708 -28.35 34.18 -26.98
CA LEU A 708 -27.04 34.81 -26.82
C LEU A 708 -26.23 34.88 -28.13
N HIS A 709 -26.79 34.40 -29.26
CA HIS A 709 -26.13 34.29 -30.56
C HIS A 709 -24.75 33.58 -30.51
N LEU A 710 -24.61 32.60 -29.62
CA LEU A 710 -23.35 31.86 -29.45
C LEU A 710 -23.21 30.77 -30.51
N THR A 711 -21.96 30.49 -30.89
CA THR A 711 -21.68 29.31 -31.71
C THR A 711 -21.78 28.05 -30.85
N HIS A 712 -22.27 26.95 -31.43
CA HIS A 712 -22.44 25.65 -30.76
C HIS A 712 -21.18 25.20 -29.98
N ASN A 713 -19.98 25.44 -30.51
CA ASN A 713 -18.74 25.08 -29.83
C ASN A 713 -18.48 25.93 -28.57
N VAL A 714 -18.83 27.22 -28.58
CA VAL A 714 -18.70 28.09 -27.40
C VAL A 714 -19.74 27.70 -26.34
N ALA A 715 -20.99 27.46 -26.74
CA ALA A 715 -22.04 27.01 -25.82
C ALA A 715 -21.69 25.66 -25.16
N GLY A 716 -21.06 24.74 -25.90
CA GLY A 716 -20.53 23.48 -25.36
C GLY A 716 -19.40 23.68 -24.33
N VAL A 717 -18.37 24.46 -24.68
CA VAL A 717 -17.20 24.68 -23.82
C VAL A 717 -17.52 25.50 -22.56
N THR A 718 -18.55 26.34 -22.55
CA THR A 718 -18.87 27.21 -21.41
C THR A 718 -20.11 26.76 -20.63
N PHE A 719 -21.30 26.82 -21.22
CA PHE A 719 -22.54 26.58 -20.50
C PHE A 719 -22.79 25.09 -20.23
N LEU A 720 -22.57 24.23 -21.22
CA LEU A 720 -22.74 22.78 -21.06
C LEU A 720 -21.70 22.21 -20.09
N ALA A 721 -20.41 22.53 -20.30
CA ALA A 721 -19.32 22.18 -19.38
C ALA A 721 -19.56 22.66 -17.94
N LEU A 722 -20.05 23.89 -17.74
CA LEU A 722 -20.38 24.41 -16.40
C LEU A 722 -21.58 23.70 -15.78
N GLY A 723 -22.64 23.43 -16.56
CA GLY A 723 -23.84 22.75 -16.07
C GLY A 723 -23.58 21.31 -15.64
N ASN A 724 -22.67 20.64 -16.34
CA ASN A 724 -22.24 19.27 -16.04
C ASN A 724 -21.20 19.20 -14.91
N GLY A 725 -20.22 20.11 -14.87
CA GLY A 725 -19.10 20.08 -13.91
C GLY A 725 -19.33 20.82 -12.59
N ALA A 726 -20.39 21.62 -12.45
CA ALA A 726 -20.72 22.27 -11.19
C ALA A 726 -20.93 21.30 -10.00
N PRO A 727 -21.59 20.13 -10.16
CA PRO A 727 -21.64 19.07 -9.15
C PRO A 727 -20.25 18.60 -8.70
N ASP A 728 -19.39 18.26 -9.65
CA ASP A 728 -18.05 17.70 -9.40
C ASP A 728 -17.16 18.67 -8.62
N ILE A 729 -17.34 19.97 -8.80
CA ILE A 729 -16.62 21.00 -8.04
C ILE A 729 -16.99 20.98 -6.56
N PHE A 730 -18.27 20.80 -6.22
CA PHE A 730 -18.67 20.73 -4.81
C PHE A 730 -18.14 19.46 -4.14
N SER A 731 -18.20 18.32 -4.84
CA SER A 731 -17.60 17.06 -4.38
C SER A 731 -16.08 17.18 -4.23
N ALA A 732 -15.39 17.84 -5.18
CA ALA A 732 -13.95 18.08 -5.09
C ALA A 732 -13.59 18.98 -3.89
N ILE A 733 -14.31 20.09 -3.68
CA ILE A 733 -14.07 20.98 -2.52
C ILE A 733 -14.30 20.24 -1.20
N SER A 734 -15.33 19.40 -1.10
CA SER A 734 -15.58 18.54 0.06
C SER A 734 -14.40 17.58 0.29
N ALA A 735 -13.98 16.86 -0.76
CA ALA A 735 -12.91 15.88 -0.68
C ALA A 735 -11.51 16.48 -0.43
N PHE A 736 -11.26 17.74 -0.80
CA PHE A 736 -10.04 18.48 -0.42
C PHE A 736 -10.12 19.14 0.97
N SER A 737 -11.30 19.18 1.61
CA SER A 737 -11.43 19.74 2.96
C SER A 737 -10.87 18.81 4.05
N HIS A 738 -10.70 17.51 3.77
CA HIS A 738 -10.08 16.54 4.66
C HIS A 738 -8.71 16.07 4.10
N PRO A 739 -7.62 16.08 4.89
CA PRO A 739 -6.28 15.76 4.39
C PRO A 739 -6.13 14.36 3.79
N HIS A 740 -6.83 13.36 4.34
CA HIS A 740 -6.71 11.95 3.94
C HIS A 740 -7.52 11.59 2.67
N THR A 741 -8.48 12.42 2.25
CA THR A 741 -9.30 12.16 1.05
C THR A 741 -8.80 12.89 -0.21
N ALA A 742 -7.81 13.79 -0.07
CA ALA A 742 -7.27 14.57 -1.18
C ALA A 742 -6.62 13.70 -2.28
N GLY A 743 -5.99 12.57 -1.93
CA GLY A 743 -5.43 11.62 -2.91
C GLY A 743 -6.51 10.92 -3.73
N LEU A 744 -7.55 10.41 -3.04
CA LEU A 744 -8.71 9.77 -3.65
C LEU A 744 -9.46 10.73 -4.60
N ALA A 745 -9.58 12.01 -4.22
CA ALA A 745 -10.21 13.05 -5.05
C ALA A 745 -9.50 13.24 -6.40
N VAL A 746 -8.16 13.33 -6.40
CA VAL A 746 -7.38 13.44 -7.65
C VAL A 746 -7.51 12.16 -8.47
N GLY A 747 -7.45 10.98 -7.84
CA GLY A 747 -7.66 9.70 -8.51
C GLY A 747 -9.01 9.62 -9.24
N ALA A 748 -10.11 9.99 -8.56
CA ALA A 748 -11.45 10.01 -9.13
C ALA A 748 -11.55 10.95 -10.35
N LEU A 749 -10.87 12.10 -10.34
CA LEU A 749 -10.81 13.04 -11.48
C LEU A 749 -10.04 12.48 -12.69
N PHE A 750 -8.95 11.73 -12.46
CA PHE A 750 -8.26 11.00 -13.54
C PHE A 750 -9.16 9.90 -14.13
N GLY A 751 -9.88 9.15 -13.28
CA GLY A 751 -10.86 8.15 -13.68
C GLY A 751 -12.03 8.74 -14.51
N ALA A 752 -12.57 9.87 -14.07
CA ALA A 752 -13.60 10.62 -14.79
C ALA A 752 -13.07 11.11 -16.14
N GLY A 753 -11.86 11.66 -16.18
CA GLY A 753 -11.22 12.16 -17.39
C GLY A 753 -11.00 11.09 -18.45
N ILE A 754 -10.57 9.88 -18.08
CA ILE A 754 -10.48 8.77 -19.04
C ILE A 754 -11.87 8.30 -19.48
N PHE A 755 -12.84 8.17 -18.56
CA PHE A 755 -14.20 7.77 -18.91
C PHE A 755 -14.87 8.73 -19.91
N VAL A 756 -14.79 10.06 -19.69
CA VAL A 756 -15.40 11.04 -20.58
C VAL A 756 -14.70 11.10 -21.94
N THR A 757 -13.36 11.12 -21.97
CA THR A 757 -12.63 11.17 -23.25
C THR A 757 -12.64 9.90 -24.07
N THR A 758 -13.03 8.76 -23.49
CA THR A 758 -13.13 7.49 -24.22
C THR A 758 -14.57 7.01 -24.39
N VAL A 759 -15.33 6.83 -23.31
CA VAL A 759 -16.69 6.29 -23.36
C VAL A 759 -17.69 7.32 -23.87
N VAL A 760 -17.67 8.55 -23.34
CA VAL A 760 -18.64 9.58 -23.73
C VAL A 760 -18.33 10.11 -25.14
N ALA A 761 -17.09 10.55 -25.37
CA ALA A 761 -16.63 10.99 -26.69
C ALA A 761 -16.77 9.88 -27.77
N GLY A 762 -16.45 8.63 -27.42
CA GLY A 762 -16.61 7.48 -28.32
C GLY A 762 -18.08 7.19 -28.65
N SER A 763 -18.98 7.30 -27.67
CA SER A 763 -20.42 7.15 -27.87
C SER A 763 -21.01 8.28 -28.72
N VAL A 764 -20.55 9.52 -28.54
CA VAL A 764 -20.92 10.67 -29.39
C VAL A 764 -20.53 10.42 -30.85
N ALA A 765 -19.32 9.90 -31.11
CA ALA A 765 -18.85 9.56 -32.45
C ALA A 765 -19.61 8.37 -33.09
N LEU A 766 -20.14 7.44 -32.28
CA LEU A 766 -20.97 6.33 -32.75
C LEU A 766 -22.38 6.77 -33.19
N VAL A 767 -22.99 7.73 -32.47
CA VAL A 767 -24.37 8.18 -32.73
C VAL A 767 -24.54 8.73 -34.14
N LYS A 768 -23.62 9.60 -34.59
CA LYS A 768 -23.65 10.19 -35.94
C LYS A 768 -22.23 10.63 -36.31
N PRO A 769 -21.67 10.23 -37.47
CA PRO A 769 -20.37 10.71 -37.90
C PRO A 769 -20.44 12.21 -38.28
N PHE A 770 -19.38 12.97 -37.98
CA PHE A 770 -19.34 14.41 -38.24
C PHE A 770 -17.92 14.96 -38.39
N ALA A 771 -17.79 16.05 -39.15
CA ALA A 771 -16.54 16.81 -39.26
C ALA A 771 -16.41 17.78 -38.07
N VAL A 772 -15.27 17.77 -37.38
CA VAL A 772 -14.96 18.61 -36.22
C VAL A 772 -14.29 19.91 -36.67
N ALA A 773 -14.52 21.01 -35.94
CA ALA A 773 -13.79 22.24 -36.18
C ALA A 773 -12.32 22.10 -35.72
N THR A 774 -11.38 22.14 -36.68
CA THR A 774 -9.95 21.93 -36.48
C THR A 774 -9.34 22.78 -35.36
N ARG A 775 -9.52 24.11 -35.39
CA ARG A 775 -8.88 25.02 -34.42
C ARG A 775 -9.41 24.85 -32.99
N PRO A 776 -10.74 24.82 -32.72
CA PRO A 776 -11.26 24.54 -31.38
C PRO A 776 -10.80 23.20 -30.82
N PHE A 777 -10.87 22.12 -31.60
CA PHE A 777 -10.49 20.78 -31.12
C PHE A 777 -9.01 20.70 -30.73
N LEU A 778 -8.11 21.19 -31.59
CA LEU A 778 -6.68 21.20 -31.28
C LEU A 778 -6.36 22.06 -30.03
N ARG A 779 -7.03 23.22 -29.88
CA ARG A 779 -6.93 24.04 -28.66
C ARG A 779 -7.33 23.23 -27.42
N ASP A 780 -8.51 22.61 -27.45
CA ASP A 780 -9.07 21.94 -26.28
C ASP A 780 -8.20 20.74 -25.86
N VAL A 781 -7.73 19.93 -26.81
CA VAL A 781 -6.82 18.81 -26.51
C VAL A 781 -5.45 19.29 -25.99
N ILE A 782 -4.88 20.38 -26.54
CA ILE A 782 -3.60 20.94 -26.06
C ILE A 782 -3.72 21.47 -24.63
N PHE A 783 -4.78 22.24 -24.33
CA PHE A 783 -5.01 22.75 -22.97
C PHE A 783 -5.25 21.61 -21.97
N TYR A 784 -5.94 20.55 -22.38
CA TYR A 784 -6.16 19.40 -21.51
C TYR A 784 -4.88 18.58 -21.29
N MET A 785 -4.06 18.35 -22.32
CA MET A 785 -2.73 17.74 -22.16
C MET A 785 -1.84 18.55 -21.20
N ALA A 786 -1.87 19.89 -21.29
CA ALA A 786 -1.13 20.76 -20.39
C ALA A 786 -1.64 20.66 -18.95
N ALA A 787 -2.96 20.60 -18.74
CA ALA A 787 -3.57 20.37 -17.43
C ALA A 787 -3.11 19.03 -16.83
N VAL A 788 -3.34 17.93 -17.55
CA VAL A 788 -2.97 16.55 -17.14
C VAL A 788 -1.49 16.44 -16.80
N PHE A 789 -0.60 17.02 -17.61
CA PHE A 789 0.84 17.03 -17.34
C PHE A 789 1.20 17.84 -16.09
N TRP A 790 0.55 18.99 -15.85
CA TRP A 790 0.77 19.77 -14.63
C TRP A 790 0.27 19.03 -13.39
N THR A 791 -0.93 18.43 -13.43
CA THR A 791 -1.44 17.60 -12.32
C THR A 791 -0.52 16.42 -12.03
N PHE A 792 0.02 15.77 -13.06
CA PHE A 792 1.02 14.71 -12.92
C PHE A 792 2.29 15.20 -12.23
N LEU A 793 2.78 16.40 -12.54
CA LEU A 793 3.93 17.01 -11.84
C LEU A 793 3.64 17.35 -10.38
N MET A 794 2.42 17.78 -10.04
CA MET A 794 1.99 18.00 -8.65
C MET A 794 2.01 16.69 -7.85
N LEU A 795 1.41 15.62 -8.41
CA LEU A 795 1.42 14.28 -7.81
C LEU A 795 2.84 13.72 -7.67
N TYR A 796 3.69 13.85 -8.69
CA TYR A 796 5.08 13.39 -8.66
C TYR A 796 5.94 14.10 -7.60
N ARG A 797 5.62 15.35 -7.26
CA ARG A 797 6.29 16.09 -6.18
C ARG A 797 5.71 15.79 -4.79
N GLY A 798 4.50 15.24 -4.70
CA GLY A 798 3.77 15.01 -3.44
C GLY A 798 3.35 16.30 -2.71
N THR A 799 3.59 17.48 -3.29
CA THR A 799 3.28 18.79 -2.67
C THR A 799 2.92 19.82 -3.73
N THR A 800 1.91 20.66 -3.47
CA THR A 800 1.57 21.84 -4.28
C THR A 800 1.69 23.12 -3.44
N THR A 801 2.31 24.15 -4.03
CA THR A 801 2.44 25.49 -3.45
C THR A 801 1.31 26.44 -3.87
N LEU A 802 1.06 27.49 -3.08
CA LEU A 802 0.06 28.53 -3.41
C LEU A 802 0.28 29.15 -4.81
N GLY A 803 1.53 29.34 -5.23
CA GLY A 803 1.86 29.87 -6.55
C GLY A 803 1.48 28.93 -7.70
N GLU A 804 1.64 27.61 -7.50
CA GLU A 804 1.18 26.60 -8.46
C GLU A 804 -0.35 26.54 -8.50
N THR A 805 -1.03 26.58 -7.36
CA THR A 805 -2.51 26.64 -7.29
C THR A 805 -3.10 27.86 -8.01
N LEU A 806 -2.53 29.05 -7.79
CA LEU A 806 -2.95 30.27 -8.46
C LEU A 806 -2.63 30.25 -9.97
N GLY A 807 -1.47 29.71 -10.36
CA GLY A 807 -1.12 29.52 -11.77
C GLY A 807 -2.08 28.56 -12.49
N TYR A 808 -2.54 27.54 -11.79
CA TYR A 808 -3.46 26.52 -12.30
C TYR A 808 -4.89 27.06 -12.50
N LEU A 809 -5.40 27.87 -11.56
CA LEU A 809 -6.61 28.67 -11.76
C LEU A 809 -6.44 29.71 -12.89
N GLY A 810 -5.27 30.34 -12.97
CA GLY A 810 -4.92 31.28 -14.05
C GLY A 810 -4.93 30.65 -15.44
N LEU A 811 -4.48 29.39 -15.56
CA LEU A 811 -4.50 28.63 -16.82
C LEU A 811 -5.93 28.42 -17.34
N TYR A 812 -6.91 28.19 -16.45
CA TYR A 812 -8.32 28.12 -16.83
C TYR A 812 -8.87 29.47 -17.33
N VAL A 813 -8.51 30.58 -16.67
CA VAL A 813 -8.89 31.93 -17.13
C VAL A 813 -8.32 32.22 -18.53
N VAL A 814 -7.05 31.86 -18.76
CA VAL A 814 -6.40 31.98 -20.09
C VAL A 814 -7.13 31.14 -21.14
N TYR A 815 -7.50 29.90 -20.81
CA TYR A 815 -8.28 29.02 -21.69
C TYR A 815 -9.61 29.68 -22.10
N VAL A 816 -10.43 30.13 -21.14
CA VAL A 816 -11.73 30.78 -21.41
C VAL A 816 -11.56 32.06 -22.23
N LEU A 817 -10.55 32.89 -21.95
CA LEU A 817 -10.26 34.09 -22.73
C LEU A 817 -9.92 33.74 -24.19
N ILE A 818 -9.11 32.71 -24.43
CA ILE A 818 -8.77 32.25 -25.79
C ILE A 818 -10.01 31.69 -26.51
N VAL A 819 -10.92 31.00 -25.81
CA VAL A 819 -12.20 30.54 -26.37
C VAL A 819 -13.05 31.72 -26.85
N ILE A 820 -13.21 32.75 -26.02
CA ILE A 820 -14.00 33.95 -26.31
C ILE A 820 -13.36 34.77 -27.46
N ILE A 821 -12.05 35.02 -27.40
CA ILE A 821 -11.31 35.77 -28.42
C ILE A 821 -11.36 35.04 -29.77
N SER A 822 -11.17 33.71 -29.78
CA SER A 822 -11.26 32.91 -31.01
C SER A 822 -12.66 32.97 -31.62
N ALA A 823 -13.72 33.02 -30.81
CA ALA A 823 -15.09 33.16 -31.30
C ALA A 823 -15.36 34.56 -31.89
N TYR A 824 -14.86 35.60 -31.22
CA TYR A 824 -14.96 36.98 -31.70
C TYR A 824 -14.24 37.20 -33.03
N ILE A 825 -12.99 36.70 -33.16
CA ILE A 825 -12.21 36.79 -34.40
C ILE A 825 -12.91 36.05 -35.55
N TYR A 826 -13.43 34.84 -35.30
CA TYR A 826 -14.15 34.06 -36.30
C TYR A 826 -15.42 34.77 -36.80
N SER A 827 -16.21 35.34 -35.87
CA SER A 827 -17.39 36.15 -36.21
C SER A 827 -17.02 37.35 -37.10
N ARG A 828 -15.96 38.08 -36.73
CA ARG A 828 -15.47 39.24 -37.50
C ARG A 828 -14.94 38.86 -38.89
N GLN A 829 -14.23 37.73 -39.02
CA GLN A 829 -13.75 37.23 -40.31
C GLN A 829 -14.91 36.80 -41.23
N LYS A 830 -15.93 36.13 -40.69
CA LYS A 830 -17.14 35.76 -41.44
C LYS A 830 -17.89 37.00 -41.95
N HIS A 831 -18.02 38.05 -41.14
CA HIS A 831 -18.61 39.31 -41.57
C HIS A 831 -17.78 40.02 -42.67
N LEU A 832 -16.45 39.92 -42.63
CA LEU A 832 -15.58 40.49 -43.67
C LEU A 832 -15.65 39.69 -44.99
N MET A 833 -15.66 38.36 -44.96
CA MET A 833 -15.82 37.55 -46.18
C MET A 833 -17.18 37.75 -46.84
N ASN A 834 -18.26 37.82 -46.06
CA ASN A 834 -19.59 38.09 -46.62
C ASN A 834 -19.70 39.50 -47.22
N ALA A 835 -18.89 40.46 -46.75
CA ALA A 835 -18.82 41.81 -47.33
C ALA A 835 -17.97 41.89 -48.62
N SER A 836 -16.97 41.01 -48.80
CA SER A 836 -16.14 40.99 -50.01
C SER A 836 -16.77 40.26 -51.20
N VAL A 837 -17.67 39.30 -50.96
CA VAL A 837 -18.30 38.49 -52.03
C VAL A 837 -19.37 39.27 -52.83
N GLN A 838 -19.79 40.44 -52.36
CA GLN A 838 -20.90 41.20 -52.97
C GLN A 838 -20.51 42.24 -54.04
N ASN A 839 -19.21 42.41 -54.36
CA ASN A 839 -18.73 43.57 -55.13
C ASN A 839 -18.13 43.30 -56.53
N ASP A 840 -17.89 42.05 -56.96
CA ASP A 840 -17.30 41.76 -58.29
C ASP A 840 -18.08 40.68 -59.08
N ALA A 841 -18.27 40.92 -60.38
CA ALA A 841 -18.89 40.06 -61.40
C ALA A 841 -18.16 40.32 -62.76
N PRO A 842 -18.21 39.47 -63.83
CA PRO A 842 -19.29 38.55 -64.22
C PRO A 842 -18.81 37.18 -64.81
N ILE A 843 -19.65 36.54 -65.64
CA ILE A 843 -19.64 35.13 -66.11
C ILE A 843 -18.60 34.80 -67.20
N THR A 844 -17.85 33.69 -67.07
CA THR A 844 -17.54 32.73 -68.18
C THR A 844 -16.98 31.39 -67.66
N GLU A 845 -17.28 30.28 -68.35
CA GLU A 845 -16.83 28.91 -67.99
C GLU A 845 -15.38 28.62 -68.44
N PHE A 846 -14.55 27.96 -67.61
CA PHE A 846 -13.55 26.98 -68.05
C PHE A 846 -13.02 26.14 -66.86
N ASN A 847 -12.82 24.82 -67.06
CA ASN A 847 -12.41 23.88 -66.00
C ASN A 847 -10.90 23.91 -65.68
N SER A 848 -10.53 23.89 -64.39
CA SER A 848 -9.46 23.00 -63.85
C SER A 848 -9.29 23.07 -62.32
N SER A 849 -9.38 21.89 -61.68
CA SER A 849 -8.72 21.40 -60.45
C SER A 849 -8.48 22.28 -59.20
N ASP A 850 -8.70 21.65 -58.04
CA ASP A 850 -8.23 21.99 -56.68
C ASP A 850 -8.93 23.10 -55.87
N SER A 851 -10.15 22.79 -55.41
CA SER A 851 -10.54 23.04 -54.01
C SER A 851 -11.68 22.10 -53.57
N SER A 852 -11.42 21.20 -52.61
CA SER A 852 -12.44 20.36 -51.98
C SER A 852 -13.00 21.03 -50.70
N ASP A 853 -14.25 20.66 -50.36
CA ASP A 853 -14.96 20.94 -49.10
C ASP A 853 -15.55 22.37 -48.93
N ASP A 854 -16.60 22.68 -49.68
CA ASP A 854 -17.97 22.76 -49.12
C ASP A 854 -19.00 23.06 -50.23
N ASP A 855 -19.53 22.02 -50.90
CA ASP A 855 -20.85 22.07 -51.55
C ASP A 855 -21.33 20.66 -51.97
N ILE A 856 -22.47 20.21 -51.44
CA ILE A 856 -23.26 19.08 -51.97
C ILE A 856 -24.72 19.58 -52.11
N PRO A 857 -25.39 19.33 -53.26
CA PRO A 857 -26.47 20.21 -53.69
C PRO A 857 -27.83 19.92 -53.05
N ILE A 858 -28.67 20.96 -53.06
CA ILE A 858 -30.09 20.94 -52.71
C ILE A 858 -30.89 20.19 -53.81
N LEU A 859 -30.67 18.88 -53.95
CA LEU A 859 -31.42 18.05 -54.92
C LEU A 859 -31.47 16.55 -54.60
N THR A 860 -31.54 16.17 -53.31
CA THR A 860 -31.92 14.79 -52.92
C THR A 860 -32.69 14.62 -51.60
N HIS A 861 -33.10 15.70 -50.92
CA HIS A 861 -33.88 15.56 -49.66
C HIS A 861 -35.31 14.99 -49.85
N ALA A 862 -35.81 14.96 -51.09
CA ALA A 862 -37.18 14.54 -51.42
C ALA A 862 -37.46 13.02 -51.34
N ARG A 863 -36.52 12.17 -50.90
CA ARG A 863 -36.71 10.70 -50.83
C ARG A 863 -36.22 9.98 -49.57
N ILE A 864 -35.70 10.69 -48.57
CA ILE A 864 -35.31 10.09 -47.27
C ILE A 864 -36.08 10.75 -46.09
N GLN A 865 -36.73 11.90 -46.31
CA GLN A 865 -37.64 12.54 -45.35
C GLN A 865 -39.01 11.82 -45.21
N GLN A 866 -39.11 10.52 -45.55
CA GLN A 866 -40.40 9.83 -45.73
C GLN A 866 -40.70 8.74 -44.67
N GLU A 867 -39.85 8.57 -43.65
CA GLU A 867 -40.06 7.62 -42.52
C GLU A 867 -40.03 8.25 -41.11
N TYR A 868 -40.03 9.59 -41.00
CA TYR A 868 -40.16 10.26 -39.68
C TYR A 868 -41.14 11.46 -39.64
N GLU A 869 -41.70 11.88 -40.77
CA GLU A 869 -42.74 12.92 -40.86
C GLU A 869 -44.09 12.34 -41.32
N SER A 870 -44.76 11.62 -40.43
CA SER A 870 -46.13 11.13 -40.70
C SER A 870 -46.98 10.91 -39.44
N GLU A 871 -47.18 11.93 -38.59
CA GLU A 871 -48.27 11.91 -37.59
C GLU A 871 -48.71 13.29 -37.03
N THR A 872 -48.57 14.40 -37.79
CA THR A 872 -49.26 15.67 -37.48
C THR A 872 -50.08 16.16 -38.67
N GLU A 873 -51.39 15.95 -38.54
CA GLU A 873 -52.42 16.27 -39.51
C GLU A 873 -52.76 17.77 -39.43
N TYR A 874 -52.59 18.49 -40.53
CA TYR A 874 -52.87 19.93 -40.63
C TYR A 874 -54.37 20.19 -40.44
N ARG A 875 -54.76 20.97 -39.41
CA ARG A 875 -56.12 21.46 -39.21
C ARG A 875 -56.17 22.98 -39.32
N PRO A 876 -57.15 23.57 -40.03
CA PRO A 876 -57.39 25.01 -39.96
C PRO A 876 -57.90 25.39 -38.56
N LEU A 877 -57.38 26.51 -38.03
CA LEU A 877 -57.74 27.04 -36.72
C LEU A 877 -59.17 27.58 -36.70
N LEU A 878 -60.08 26.88 -36.03
CA LEU A 878 -61.25 27.51 -35.41
C LEU A 878 -60.81 28.11 -34.07
N PRO A 879 -61.23 29.34 -33.71
CA PRO A 879 -60.85 29.96 -32.45
C PRO A 879 -61.57 29.27 -31.28
N TYR A 880 -60.86 28.35 -30.61
CA TYR A 880 -61.32 27.69 -29.39
C TYR A 880 -60.54 28.27 -28.19
N SER A 881 -61.21 29.02 -27.32
CA SER A 881 -60.59 29.54 -26.09
C SER A 881 -60.54 28.45 -25.02
N GLU A 882 -59.39 27.78 -24.89
CA GLU A 882 -59.15 26.87 -23.77
C GLU A 882 -59.13 27.63 -22.44
N SER A 883 -59.77 27.06 -21.42
CA SER A 883 -59.71 27.62 -20.07
C SER A 883 -58.35 27.36 -19.42
N THR A 884 -57.93 28.24 -18.50
CA THR A 884 -56.61 28.16 -17.83
C THR A 884 -56.35 26.81 -17.13
N SER A 885 -57.40 26.14 -16.64
CA SER A 885 -57.30 24.79 -16.04
C SER A 885 -57.12 23.69 -17.08
N GLN A 886 -57.76 23.79 -18.26
CA GLN A 886 -57.53 22.88 -19.38
C GLN A 886 -56.10 22.99 -19.91
N ILE A 887 -55.57 24.21 -20.03
CA ILE A 887 -54.17 24.47 -20.42
C ILE A 887 -53.19 23.82 -19.42
N LEU A 888 -53.47 23.89 -18.11
CA LEU A 888 -52.64 23.24 -17.10
C LEU A 888 -52.71 21.70 -17.17
N LEU A 889 -53.91 21.14 -17.26
CA LEU A 889 -54.14 19.69 -17.35
C LEU A 889 -53.57 19.07 -18.64
N SER A 890 -53.65 19.79 -19.77
CA SER A 890 -53.03 19.35 -21.03
C SER A 890 -51.51 19.42 -20.98
N SER A 891 -50.94 20.46 -20.35
CA SER A 891 -49.49 20.64 -20.21
C SER A 891 -48.85 19.64 -19.22
N LEU A 892 -49.60 19.15 -18.23
CA LEU A 892 -49.15 18.15 -17.26
C LEU A 892 -49.33 16.69 -17.73
N ASN A 893 -49.90 16.44 -18.90
CA ASN A 893 -50.06 15.08 -19.43
C ASN A 893 -48.91 14.70 -20.40
N PRO A 894 -47.95 13.84 -20.00
CA PRO A 894 -46.85 13.42 -20.86
C PRO A 894 -47.22 12.28 -21.84
N VAL A 895 -48.48 11.82 -21.86
CA VAL A 895 -48.96 10.72 -22.72
C VAL A 895 -49.78 11.28 -23.88
N ASP A 896 -49.17 11.27 -25.06
CA ASP A 896 -49.85 11.50 -26.33
C ASP A 896 -50.74 10.29 -26.68
N ASN A 897 -52.06 10.50 -26.69
CA ASN A 897 -53.08 9.49 -26.95
C ASN A 897 -52.99 8.88 -28.37
N ARG A 898 -52.39 9.55 -29.35
CA ARG A 898 -52.17 9.00 -30.70
C ARG A 898 -51.00 8.00 -30.66
N LYS A 899 -49.83 8.45 -30.19
CA LYS A 899 -48.61 7.61 -30.05
C LYS A 899 -48.80 6.42 -29.11
N TRP A 900 -49.64 6.56 -28.09
CA TRP A 900 -50.01 5.45 -27.21
C TRP A 900 -50.64 4.27 -27.98
N ARG A 901 -51.49 4.56 -28.98
CA ARG A 901 -52.18 3.54 -29.78
C ARG A 901 -51.27 2.87 -30.82
N SER A 902 -50.31 3.58 -31.40
CA SER A 902 -49.44 3.04 -32.46
C SER A 902 -48.21 2.25 -31.99
N LYS A 903 -47.82 2.33 -30.71
CA LYS A 903 -46.61 1.67 -30.17
C LYS A 903 -46.86 0.30 -29.52
N SER A 904 -45.79 -0.51 -29.44
CA SER A 904 -45.80 -1.90 -28.95
C SER A 904 -46.08 -2.01 -27.44
N GLY A 905 -46.50 -3.20 -26.99
CA GLY A 905 -46.84 -3.46 -25.58
C GLY A 905 -45.69 -3.17 -24.60
N CYS A 906 -44.46 -3.57 -24.94
CA CYS A 906 -43.26 -3.26 -24.14
C CYS A 906 -43.04 -1.75 -23.99
N TRP A 907 -43.21 -0.97 -25.08
CA TRP A 907 -43.11 0.49 -25.03
C TRP A 907 -44.20 1.10 -24.13
N ARG A 908 -45.43 0.59 -24.17
CA ARG A 908 -46.54 1.06 -23.32
C ARG A 908 -46.26 0.82 -21.83
N VAL A 909 -45.78 -0.36 -21.45
CA VAL A 909 -45.39 -0.67 -20.06
C VAL A 909 -44.25 0.25 -19.60
N LEU A 910 -43.20 0.39 -20.42
CA LEU A 910 -42.07 1.28 -20.12
C LEU A 910 -42.50 2.75 -20.02
N LYS A 911 -43.48 3.18 -20.83
CA LYS A 911 -44.03 4.53 -20.78
C LYS A 911 -44.85 4.77 -19.51
N VAL A 912 -45.69 3.81 -19.08
CA VAL A 912 -46.43 3.90 -17.81
C VAL A 912 -45.49 4.02 -16.62
N LEU A 913 -44.42 3.22 -16.57
CA LEU A 913 -43.42 3.29 -15.51
C LEU A 913 -42.72 4.67 -15.45
N LYS A 914 -42.53 5.32 -16.60
CA LYS A 914 -41.92 6.66 -16.71
C LYS A 914 -42.89 7.80 -16.43
N THR A 915 -44.19 7.64 -16.66
CA THR A 915 -45.18 8.73 -16.57
C THR A 915 -45.18 9.48 -15.23
N PRO A 916 -45.21 8.83 -14.03
CA PRO A 916 -45.23 9.56 -12.76
C PRO A 916 -44.01 10.48 -12.57
N LEU A 917 -42.84 9.99 -12.98
CA LEU A 917 -41.59 10.73 -12.96
C LEU A 917 -41.58 11.88 -13.98
N GLU A 918 -42.06 11.64 -15.21
CA GLU A 918 -42.18 12.70 -16.22
C GLU A 918 -43.13 13.83 -15.77
N VAL A 919 -44.22 13.51 -15.05
CA VAL A 919 -45.12 14.50 -14.45
C VAL A 919 -44.43 15.30 -13.35
N LEU A 920 -43.66 14.63 -12.46
CA LEU A 920 -42.90 15.31 -11.40
C LEU A 920 -41.85 16.29 -11.99
N LEU A 921 -41.09 15.85 -13.01
CA LEU A 921 -40.12 16.71 -13.68
C LEU A 921 -40.79 17.87 -14.43
N LEU A 922 -41.95 17.65 -15.06
CA LEU A 922 -42.78 18.71 -15.66
C LEU A 922 -43.31 19.73 -14.62
N LEU A 923 -43.57 19.31 -13.38
CA LEU A 923 -43.99 20.19 -12.29
C LEU A 923 -42.84 21.05 -11.73
N CYS A 924 -41.59 20.56 -11.79
CA CYS A 924 -40.44 21.24 -11.20
C CYS A 924 -39.62 22.06 -12.20
N ILE A 925 -39.52 21.65 -13.47
CA ILE A 925 -38.59 22.25 -14.42
C ILE A 925 -39.32 23.02 -15.54
N PRO A 926 -39.15 24.35 -15.66
CA PRO A 926 -39.61 25.08 -16.84
C PRO A 926 -38.84 24.67 -18.08
N VAL A 927 -39.53 24.59 -19.22
CA VAL A 927 -38.92 24.24 -20.52
C VAL A 927 -39.27 25.31 -21.54
N VAL A 928 -38.24 25.98 -22.03
CA VAL A 928 -38.29 26.87 -23.19
C VAL A 928 -37.69 26.11 -24.38
N ASP A 929 -38.46 26.01 -25.46
CA ASP A 929 -38.11 25.22 -26.64
C ASP A 929 -38.18 26.14 -27.86
N PRO A 930 -37.04 26.50 -28.49
CA PRO A 930 -37.02 27.46 -29.59
C PRO A 930 -37.60 26.89 -30.89
N ASP A 931 -37.72 25.56 -31.01
CA ASP A 931 -38.12 24.85 -32.23
C ASP A 931 -39.66 24.72 -32.36
N LYS A 932 -40.41 25.21 -31.36
CA LYS A 932 -41.89 25.28 -31.37
C LYS A 932 -42.37 26.71 -31.57
N GLU A 933 -43.42 26.89 -32.38
CA GLU A 933 -44.01 28.20 -32.70
C GLU A 933 -44.34 29.05 -31.45
N ASP A 934 -44.97 28.45 -30.43
CA ASP A 934 -45.32 29.11 -29.16
C ASP A 934 -44.15 29.29 -28.17
N LYS A 935 -42.93 28.85 -28.53
CA LYS A 935 -41.76 28.74 -27.63
C LYS A 935 -42.04 27.99 -26.32
N ASN A 936 -43.00 27.05 -26.37
CA ASN A 936 -43.53 26.28 -25.24
C ASN A 936 -44.13 27.13 -24.10
N TRP A 937 -44.67 28.33 -24.38
CA TRP A 937 -45.29 29.19 -23.38
C TRP A 937 -46.60 28.61 -22.83
N ARG A 938 -46.63 28.30 -21.53
CA ARG A 938 -47.82 27.82 -20.80
C ARG A 938 -47.97 28.58 -19.49
N ARG A 939 -48.60 29.77 -19.54
CA ARG A 939 -48.76 30.71 -18.40
C ARG A 939 -49.06 30.05 -17.04
N PRO A 940 -50.08 29.18 -16.85
CA PRO A 940 -50.35 28.60 -15.54
C PRO A 940 -49.24 27.66 -15.04
N LEU A 941 -48.58 26.92 -15.93
CA LEU A 941 -47.48 26.03 -15.58
C LEU A 941 -46.20 26.83 -15.26
N ASN A 942 -45.88 27.85 -16.05
CA ASN A 942 -44.72 28.72 -15.80
C ASN A 942 -44.89 29.55 -14.52
N CYS A 943 -46.12 29.99 -14.17
CA CYS A 943 -46.40 30.60 -12.87
C CYS A 943 -46.21 29.60 -11.71
N LEU A 944 -46.54 28.32 -11.89
CA LEU A 944 -46.26 27.28 -10.91
C LEU A 944 -44.75 27.02 -10.77
N HIS A 945 -43.99 27.03 -11.88
CA HIS A 945 -42.53 26.90 -11.87
C HIS A 945 -41.80 27.98 -11.06
N LEU A 946 -42.32 29.21 -11.00
CA LEU A 946 -41.75 30.26 -10.13
C LEU A 946 -41.84 29.92 -8.63
N ILE A 947 -42.70 28.97 -8.24
CA ILE A 947 -42.84 28.45 -6.88
C ILE A 947 -42.05 27.15 -6.74
N THR A 948 -42.28 26.18 -7.64
CA THR A 948 -41.74 24.82 -7.53
C THR A 948 -40.27 24.71 -7.88
N ALA A 949 -39.75 25.51 -8.82
CA ALA A 949 -38.37 25.39 -9.29
C ALA A 949 -37.35 25.91 -8.25
N PRO A 950 -37.50 27.10 -7.64
CA PRO A 950 -36.59 27.53 -6.57
C PRO A 950 -36.68 26.63 -5.32
N LEU A 951 -37.89 26.17 -4.99
CA LEU A 951 -38.12 25.25 -3.87
C LEU A 951 -37.45 23.89 -4.12
N ALA A 952 -37.54 23.35 -5.33
CA ALA A 952 -36.84 22.12 -5.71
C ALA A 952 -35.33 22.27 -5.54
N CYS A 953 -34.73 23.39 -5.95
CA CYS A 953 -33.30 23.66 -5.72
C CYS A 953 -32.95 23.68 -4.22
N VAL A 954 -33.67 24.43 -3.38
CA VAL A 954 -33.37 24.49 -1.93
C VAL A 954 -33.52 23.13 -1.25
N LEU A 955 -34.51 22.33 -1.64
CA LEU A 955 -34.74 21.00 -1.08
C LEU A 955 -33.76 19.93 -1.60
N THR A 956 -32.96 20.20 -2.63
CA THR A 956 -32.04 19.22 -3.23
C THR A 956 -30.56 19.60 -3.21
N LEU A 957 -30.23 20.89 -3.02
CA LEU A 957 -28.85 21.34 -2.83
C LEU A 957 -28.22 20.73 -1.57
N GLN A 958 -26.96 20.27 -1.69
CA GLN A 958 -26.22 19.54 -0.64
C GLN A 958 -27.08 18.43 0.00
N SER A 959 -27.67 17.58 -0.84
CA SER A 959 -28.45 16.41 -0.43
C SER A 959 -29.54 16.68 0.62
N GLY A 960 -30.13 17.88 0.54
CA GLY A 960 -31.28 18.30 1.34
C GLY A 960 -30.93 19.09 2.61
N THR A 961 -29.66 19.32 2.94
CA THR A 961 -29.27 20.10 4.14
C THR A 961 -29.85 21.51 4.14
N TYR A 962 -29.85 22.20 3.00
CA TYR A 962 -30.48 23.52 2.84
C TYR A 962 -32.01 23.50 3.00
N GLY A 963 -32.66 22.35 2.82
CA GLY A 963 -34.07 22.14 3.12
C GLY A 963 -34.38 22.17 4.62
N VAL A 964 -33.40 21.90 5.48
CA VAL A 964 -33.53 21.94 6.95
C VAL A 964 -32.82 23.16 7.56
N TYR A 965 -32.02 23.90 6.77
CA TYR A 965 -31.24 25.03 7.24
C TYR A 965 -32.12 26.18 7.76
N MET A 966 -31.80 26.62 8.99
CA MET A 966 -32.50 27.68 9.71
C MET A 966 -31.64 28.93 9.79
N ILE A 967 -32.09 30.03 9.18
CA ILE A 967 -31.45 31.34 9.31
C ILE A 967 -31.50 31.76 10.78
N GLN A 968 -30.32 31.89 11.40
CA GLN A 968 -30.14 32.17 12.84
C GLN A 968 -30.94 31.24 13.77
N GLY A 969 -31.22 29.99 13.34
CA GLY A 969 -32.00 29.02 14.12
C GLY A 969 -33.50 29.33 14.25
N GLN A 970 -34.01 30.35 13.56
CA GLN A 970 -35.39 30.86 13.72
C GLN A 970 -36.26 30.70 12.45
N PHE A 971 -35.69 30.87 11.25
CA PHE A 971 -36.49 30.91 10.02
C PHE A 971 -35.97 29.94 8.94
N PRO A 972 -36.77 28.99 8.44
CA PRO A 972 -36.30 28.00 7.46
C PRO A 972 -36.19 28.59 6.05
N VAL A 973 -35.11 28.24 5.33
CA VAL A 973 -34.82 28.78 3.98
C VAL A 973 -35.90 28.40 2.96
N TRP A 974 -36.42 27.17 3.00
CA TRP A 974 -37.46 26.72 2.06
C TRP A 974 -38.73 27.60 2.12
N LEU A 975 -39.10 28.07 3.32
CA LEU A 975 -40.26 28.94 3.53
C LEU A 975 -40.02 30.34 2.96
N LEU A 976 -38.81 30.87 3.09
CA LEU A 976 -38.40 32.13 2.46
C LEU A 976 -38.56 32.05 0.94
N THR A 977 -38.04 30.97 0.33
CA THR A 977 -38.15 30.76 -1.11
C THR A 977 -39.57 30.52 -1.59
N LEU A 978 -40.41 29.86 -0.79
CA LEU A 978 -41.83 29.68 -1.09
C LEU A 978 -42.57 31.02 -1.15
N LEU A 979 -42.35 31.90 -0.17
CA LEU A 979 -42.97 33.22 -0.10
C LEU A 979 -42.52 34.13 -1.25
N LEU A 980 -41.22 34.13 -1.58
CA LEU A 980 -40.68 34.89 -2.71
C LEU A 980 -41.20 34.36 -4.06
N GLY A 981 -41.27 33.03 -4.21
CA GLY A 981 -41.81 32.38 -5.40
C GLY A 981 -43.29 32.68 -5.63
N LEU A 982 -44.11 32.67 -4.56
CA LEU A 982 -45.51 33.07 -4.61
C LEU A 982 -45.69 34.54 -5.04
N PHE A 983 -44.86 35.46 -4.52
CA PHE A 983 -44.88 36.86 -4.90
C PHE A 983 -44.52 37.08 -6.39
N LEU A 984 -43.44 36.45 -6.86
CA LEU A 984 -43.03 36.51 -8.27
C LEU A 984 -44.07 35.85 -9.20
N SER A 985 -44.66 34.73 -8.77
CA SER A 985 -45.74 34.04 -9.49
C SER A 985 -46.97 34.93 -9.68
N ALA A 986 -47.39 35.65 -8.63
CA ALA A 986 -48.49 36.61 -8.70
C ALA A 986 -48.19 37.77 -9.69
N ILE A 987 -46.97 38.32 -9.68
CA ILE A 987 -46.56 39.37 -10.62
C ILE A 987 -46.62 38.87 -12.07
N VAL A 988 -46.02 37.70 -12.36
CA VAL A 988 -46.03 37.14 -13.73
C VAL A 988 -47.45 36.75 -14.15
N PHE A 989 -48.28 36.23 -13.24
CA PHE A 989 -49.68 35.94 -13.53
C PHE A 989 -50.45 37.20 -13.90
N CYS A 990 -50.30 38.30 -13.15
CA CYS A 990 -51.01 39.57 -13.42
C CYS A 990 -50.47 40.35 -14.63
N THR A 991 -49.21 40.16 -15.03
CA THR A 991 -48.56 40.94 -16.11
C THR A 991 -48.53 40.26 -17.48
N THR A 992 -48.96 39.00 -17.59
CA THR A 992 -48.85 38.20 -18.83
C THR A 992 -50.19 37.65 -19.34
N THR A 993 -50.20 37.27 -20.62
CA THR A 993 -51.37 36.70 -21.34
C THR A 993 -51.08 35.26 -21.76
N ASN A 994 -52.12 34.47 -22.05
CA ASN A 994 -51.94 33.06 -22.45
C ASN A 994 -51.34 32.94 -23.86
N ASP A 995 -51.68 33.86 -24.77
CA ASP A 995 -51.52 33.71 -26.22
C ASP A 995 -50.19 34.22 -26.78
N ARG A 996 -49.29 34.72 -25.91
CA ARG A 996 -47.96 35.23 -26.33
C ARG A 996 -46.94 35.16 -25.18
N PRO A 997 -45.69 34.72 -25.46
CA PRO A 997 -44.61 34.74 -24.46
C PRO A 997 -44.18 36.17 -24.10
N PRO A 998 -43.81 36.45 -22.83
CA PRO A 998 -43.25 37.73 -22.43
C PRO A 998 -41.82 37.92 -22.95
N LYS A 999 -41.35 39.17 -23.04
CA LYS A 999 -39.96 39.48 -23.46
C LYS A 999 -38.89 38.82 -22.58
N TYR A 1000 -39.20 38.57 -21.32
CA TYR A 1000 -38.32 37.91 -20.36
C TYR A 1000 -38.46 36.37 -20.33
N HIS A 1001 -39.16 35.76 -21.30
CA HIS A 1001 -39.32 34.29 -21.38
C HIS A 1001 -37.98 33.54 -21.38
N THR A 1002 -36.91 34.13 -21.92
CA THR A 1002 -35.54 33.58 -21.86
C THR A 1002 -35.04 33.35 -20.42
N LEU A 1003 -35.52 34.10 -19.42
CA LEU A 1003 -35.15 33.86 -18.01
C LEU A 1003 -35.70 32.52 -17.49
N PHE A 1004 -36.82 32.03 -18.04
CA PHE A 1004 -37.31 30.67 -17.73
C PHE A 1004 -36.42 29.59 -18.33
N ALA A 1005 -35.72 29.86 -19.44
CA ALA A 1005 -34.73 28.94 -19.99
C ALA A 1005 -33.52 28.81 -19.04
N LEU A 1006 -33.05 29.94 -18.49
CA LEU A 1006 -31.97 29.95 -17.49
C LEU A 1006 -32.39 29.23 -16.19
N LEU A 1007 -33.60 29.50 -15.69
CA LEU A 1007 -34.14 28.81 -14.52
C LEU A 1007 -34.28 27.31 -14.76
N GLY A 1008 -34.80 26.91 -15.94
CA GLY A 1008 -34.96 25.51 -16.32
C GLY A 1008 -33.64 24.76 -16.47
N PHE A 1009 -32.64 25.41 -17.04
CA PHE A 1009 -31.25 24.92 -17.11
C PHE A 1009 -30.67 24.70 -15.71
N LEU A 1010 -30.75 25.69 -14.80
CA LEU A 1010 -30.24 25.57 -13.44
C LEU A 1010 -30.94 24.45 -12.64
N VAL A 1011 -32.26 24.37 -12.70
CA VAL A 1011 -33.03 23.38 -11.93
C VAL A 1011 -32.81 21.96 -12.48
N SER A 1012 -32.70 21.80 -13.80
CA SER A 1012 -32.35 20.50 -14.38
C SER A 1012 -30.91 20.08 -14.06
N ALA A 1013 -29.95 21.01 -14.02
CA ALA A 1013 -28.58 20.71 -13.57
C ALA A 1013 -28.53 20.24 -12.10
N VAL A 1014 -29.22 20.93 -11.19
CA VAL A 1014 -29.29 20.55 -9.76
C VAL A 1014 -30.01 19.19 -9.58
N LEU A 1015 -31.07 18.90 -10.33
CA LEU A 1015 -31.74 17.60 -10.26
C LEU A 1015 -30.92 16.46 -10.88
N ILE A 1016 -30.12 16.73 -11.92
CA ILE A 1016 -29.13 15.78 -12.47
C ILE A 1016 -28.04 15.51 -11.41
N SER A 1017 -27.52 16.56 -10.75
CA SER A 1017 -26.59 16.46 -9.63
C SER A 1017 -27.11 15.54 -8.52
N ALA A 1018 -28.33 15.80 -8.03
CA ALA A 1018 -28.93 15.03 -6.95
C ALA A 1018 -29.12 13.55 -7.33
N ALA A 1019 -29.57 13.26 -8.56
CA ALA A 1019 -29.72 11.89 -9.05
C ALA A 1019 -28.36 11.18 -9.26
N ALA A 1020 -27.30 11.91 -9.63
CA ALA A 1020 -25.95 11.39 -9.74
C ALA A 1020 -25.35 11.06 -8.36
N SER A 1021 -25.52 11.93 -7.36
CA SER A 1021 -25.08 11.67 -5.97
C SER A 1021 -25.72 10.40 -5.37
N GLU A 1022 -26.99 10.13 -5.67
CA GLU A 1022 -27.65 8.88 -5.29
C GLU A 1022 -27.09 7.65 -6.01
N VAL A 1023 -26.77 7.76 -7.31
CA VAL A 1023 -26.08 6.71 -8.09
C VAL A 1023 -24.71 6.42 -7.49
N VAL A 1024 -23.92 7.44 -7.17
CA VAL A 1024 -22.60 7.33 -6.54
C VAL A 1024 -22.71 6.60 -5.19
N SER A 1025 -23.67 7.00 -4.35
CA SER A 1025 -23.90 6.41 -3.02
C SER A 1025 -24.31 4.92 -3.08
N LEU A 1026 -25.09 4.54 -4.10
CA LEU A 1026 -25.43 3.13 -4.39
C LEU A 1026 -24.23 2.32 -4.88
N LEU A 1027 -23.43 2.88 -5.80
CA LEU A 1027 -22.24 2.21 -6.33
C LEU A 1027 -21.18 2.01 -5.24
N HIS A 1028 -21.05 2.96 -4.30
CA HIS A 1028 -20.21 2.82 -3.11
C HIS A 1028 -20.63 1.62 -2.25
N MET A 1029 -21.93 1.53 -1.90
CA MET A 1029 -22.47 0.40 -1.14
C MET A 1029 -22.24 -0.95 -1.85
N LEU A 1030 -22.43 -1.00 -3.18
CA LEU A 1030 -22.14 -2.19 -3.97
C LEU A 1030 -20.64 -2.54 -3.94
N GLY A 1031 -19.74 -1.56 -3.92
CA GLY A 1031 -18.30 -1.77 -3.75
C GLY A 1031 -17.95 -2.46 -2.43
N VAL A 1032 -18.49 -1.96 -1.31
CA VAL A 1032 -18.30 -2.55 0.03
C VAL A 1032 -18.88 -3.97 0.08
N VAL A 1033 -20.09 -4.20 -0.46
CA VAL A 1033 -20.72 -5.53 -0.53
C VAL A 1033 -19.92 -6.52 -1.39
N LEU A 1034 -19.28 -6.04 -2.46
CA LEU A 1034 -18.41 -6.84 -3.32
C LEU A 1034 -16.96 -6.95 -2.81
N SER A 1035 -16.63 -6.27 -1.70
CA SER A 1035 -15.28 -6.23 -1.11
C SER A 1035 -14.21 -5.75 -2.10
N LEU A 1036 -14.54 -4.73 -2.90
CA LEU A 1036 -13.59 -4.02 -3.74
C LEU A 1036 -12.77 -3.03 -2.89
N SER A 1037 -11.50 -2.80 -3.24
CA SER A 1037 -10.68 -1.81 -2.53
C SER A 1037 -11.15 -0.38 -2.78
N ASN A 1038 -10.93 0.51 -1.80
CA ASN A 1038 -11.24 1.94 -1.93
C ASN A 1038 -10.55 2.58 -3.15
N THR A 1039 -9.36 2.10 -3.50
CA THR A 1039 -8.63 2.52 -4.70
C THR A 1039 -9.37 2.09 -5.98
N VAL A 1040 -9.85 0.85 -6.13
CA VAL A 1040 -10.70 0.48 -7.29
C VAL A 1040 -12.04 1.21 -7.28
N LEU A 1041 -12.65 1.37 -6.11
CA LEU A 1041 -13.94 2.03 -5.92
C LEU A 1041 -13.87 3.51 -6.38
N GLY A 1042 -12.87 4.26 -5.90
CA GLY A 1042 -12.57 5.64 -6.30
C GLY A 1042 -12.26 5.81 -7.78
N LEU A 1043 -11.41 4.93 -8.31
CA LEU A 1043 -10.84 5.09 -9.64
C LEU A 1043 -11.74 4.58 -10.79
N THR A 1044 -12.73 3.74 -10.48
CA THR A 1044 -13.65 3.19 -11.49
C THR A 1044 -15.11 3.52 -11.19
N LEU A 1045 -15.70 2.95 -10.13
CA LEU A 1045 -17.14 3.05 -9.88
C LEU A 1045 -17.58 4.45 -9.45
N LEU A 1046 -16.83 5.13 -8.58
CA LEU A 1046 -17.10 6.52 -8.19
C LEU A 1046 -16.84 7.48 -9.36
N ALA A 1047 -15.76 7.26 -10.13
CA ALA A 1047 -15.49 7.98 -11.36
C ALA A 1047 -16.61 7.84 -12.42
N TRP A 1048 -17.24 6.65 -12.55
CA TRP A 1048 -18.42 6.45 -13.41
C TRP A 1048 -19.63 7.18 -12.86
N GLY A 1049 -19.88 7.08 -11.56
CA GLY A 1049 -21.03 7.70 -10.91
C GLY A 1049 -21.07 9.21 -11.11
N ASN A 1050 -19.92 9.88 -10.99
CA ASN A 1050 -19.78 11.32 -11.22
C ASN A 1050 -20.04 11.67 -12.71
N SER A 1051 -19.26 11.07 -13.63
CA SER A 1051 -19.35 11.40 -15.07
C SER A 1051 -20.46 10.70 -15.87
N ILE A 1052 -21.41 10.00 -15.21
CA ILE A 1052 -22.56 9.44 -15.93
C ILE A 1052 -23.52 10.54 -16.41
N GLY A 1053 -23.56 11.68 -15.72
CA GLY A 1053 -24.31 12.87 -16.16
C GLY A 1053 -23.82 13.39 -17.52
N ASP A 1054 -22.50 13.44 -17.70
CA ASP A 1054 -21.85 13.77 -18.98
C ASP A 1054 -22.27 12.80 -20.08
N CYS A 1055 -22.21 11.51 -19.78
CA CYS A 1055 -22.58 10.45 -20.72
C CYS A 1055 -24.00 10.62 -21.27
N PHE A 1056 -24.99 10.83 -20.39
CA PHE A 1056 -26.38 10.98 -20.83
C PHE A 1056 -26.68 12.32 -21.50
N SER A 1057 -26.05 13.42 -21.06
CA SER A 1057 -26.24 14.75 -21.67
C SER A 1057 -25.62 14.83 -23.07
N ASP A 1058 -24.33 14.53 -23.21
CA ASP A 1058 -23.60 14.66 -24.48
C ASP A 1058 -24.11 13.69 -25.56
N ILE A 1059 -24.39 12.42 -25.22
CA ILE A 1059 -24.99 11.47 -26.16
C ILE A 1059 -26.36 11.98 -26.65
N THR A 1060 -27.14 12.63 -25.79
CA THR A 1060 -28.44 13.16 -26.17
C THR A 1060 -28.33 14.39 -27.07
N ILE A 1061 -27.41 15.31 -26.77
CA ILE A 1061 -27.14 16.49 -27.60
C ILE A 1061 -26.63 16.08 -28.99
N ALA A 1062 -25.80 15.03 -29.07
CA ALA A 1062 -25.40 14.41 -30.32
C ALA A 1062 -26.61 13.82 -31.11
N ARG A 1063 -27.53 13.12 -30.43
CA ARG A 1063 -28.77 12.58 -31.02
C ARG A 1063 -29.73 13.68 -31.51
N GLN A 1064 -29.74 14.85 -30.86
CA GLN A 1064 -30.53 16.01 -31.27
C GLN A 1064 -29.92 16.77 -32.46
N GLY A 1065 -28.77 16.33 -32.99
CA GLY A 1065 -28.16 16.91 -34.18
C GLY A 1065 -26.99 17.86 -33.92
N TYR A 1066 -26.55 18.02 -32.67
CA TYR A 1066 -25.47 18.92 -32.28
C TYR A 1066 -24.18 18.19 -31.80
N PRO A 1067 -23.64 17.18 -32.53
CA PRO A 1067 -22.51 16.38 -32.03
C PRO A 1067 -21.21 17.19 -31.89
N ARG A 1068 -21.05 18.29 -32.64
CA ARG A 1068 -19.96 19.27 -32.47
C ARG A 1068 -19.98 19.94 -31.08
N MET A 1069 -21.16 20.18 -30.54
CA MET A 1069 -21.34 20.78 -29.21
C MET A 1069 -21.03 19.77 -28.10
N ALA A 1070 -21.56 18.55 -28.25
CA ALA A 1070 -21.31 17.43 -27.34
C ALA A 1070 -19.81 17.12 -27.20
N ILE A 1071 -19.08 16.92 -28.31
CA ILE A 1071 -17.64 16.63 -28.22
C ILE A 1071 -16.83 17.78 -27.60
N SER A 1072 -17.23 19.03 -27.85
CA SER A 1072 -16.62 20.21 -27.24
C SER A 1072 -16.87 20.29 -25.73
N ALA A 1073 -18.00 19.79 -25.24
CA ALA A 1073 -18.27 19.68 -23.81
C ALA A 1073 -17.52 18.52 -23.14
N CYS A 1074 -17.36 17.36 -23.81
CA CYS A 1074 -16.55 16.25 -23.27
C CYS A 1074 -15.13 16.70 -22.87
N PHE A 1075 -14.49 17.55 -23.69
CA PHE A 1075 -13.18 18.13 -23.36
C PHE A 1075 -13.29 19.33 -22.41
N GLY A 1076 -14.21 20.26 -22.66
CA GLY A 1076 -14.37 21.48 -21.85
C GLY A 1076 -14.74 21.20 -20.38
N GLY A 1077 -15.62 20.24 -20.14
CA GLY A 1077 -16.08 19.83 -18.80
C GLY A 1077 -14.93 19.27 -17.95
N ILE A 1078 -14.13 18.36 -18.49
CA ILE A 1078 -12.98 17.84 -17.73
C ILE A 1078 -11.87 18.88 -17.57
N ILE A 1079 -11.61 19.76 -18.55
CA ILE A 1079 -10.68 20.89 -18.36
C ILE A 1079 -11.14 21.77 -17.20
N PHE A 1080 -12.44 22.05 -17.10
CA PHE A 1080 -13.04 22.80 -16.00
C PHE A 1080 -12.90 22.08 -14.65
N ASN A 1081 -13.33 20.82 -14.54
CA ASN A 1081 -13.21 20.03 -13.31
C ASN A 1081 -11.75 19.87 -12.86
N MET A 1082 -10.84 19.61 -13.81
CA MET A 1082 -9.43 19.36 -13.54
C MET A 1082 -8.67 20.64 -13.15
N LEU A 1083 -8.89 21.78 -13.83
CA LEU A 1083 -8.19 23.04 -13.54
C LEU A 1083 -8.88 23.85 -12.43
N PHE A 1084 -10.19 24.05 -12.53
CA PHE A 1084 -10.94 24.88 -11.59
C PHE A 1084 -11.32 24.10 -10.32
N GLY A 1085 -11.75 22.84 -10.43
CA GLY A 1085 -12.12 22.01 -9.28
C GLY A 1085 -10.94 21.74 -8.34
N VAL A 1086 -9.85 21.15 -8.84
CA VAL A 1086 -8.63 20.91 -8.02
C VAL A 1086 -7.99 22.23 -7.59
N GLY A 1087 -7.93 23.24 -8.46
CA GLY A 1087 -7.36 24.55 -8.13
C GLY A 1087 -8.10 25.26 -7.01
N LEU A 1088 -9.44 25.25 -7.04
CA LEU A 1088 -10.26 25.86 -6.00
C LEU A 1088 -10.26 25.02 -4.71
N GLY A 1089 -10.32 23.69 -4.80
CA GLY A 1089 -10.21 22.80 -3.64
C GLY A 1089 -8.91 22.98 -2.87
N CYS A 1090 -7.77 22.98 -3.57
CA CYS A 1090 -6.46 23.27 -2.96
C CYS A 1090 -6.41 24.68 -2.34
N LEU A 1091 -6.99 25.69 -3.00
CA LEU A 1091 -7.01 27.06 -2.49
C LEU A 1091 -7.85 27.18 -1.21
N VAL A 1092 -9.04 26.55 -1.18
CA VAL A 1092 -9.90 26.50 0.01
C VAL A 1092 -9.15 25.82 1.17
N GLN A 1093 -8.51 24.68 0.93
CA GLN A 1093 -7.74 23.95 1.94
C GLN A 1093 -6.57 24.76 2.51
N MET A 1094 -5.81 25.48 1.66
CA MET A 1094 -4.73 26.37 2.13
C MET A 1094 -5.28 27.52 2.99
N VAL A 1095 -6.42 28.11 2.61
CA VAL A 1095 -7.06 29.20 3.35
C VAL A 1095 -7.60 28.71 4.70
N THR A 1096 -8.31 27.58 4.75
CA THR A 1096 -8.87 27.03 6.01
C THR A 1096 -7.80 26.52 6.97
N THR A 1097 -6.75 25.89 6.45
CA THR A 1097 -5.68 25.27 7.27
C THR A 1097 -4.55 26.25 7.61
N HIS A 1098 -4.54 27.44 6.99
CA HIS A 1098 -3.45 28.43 7.08
C HIS A 1098 -2.05 27.85 6.72
N SER A 1099 -2.03 26.81 5.88
CA SER A 1099 -0.81 26.14 5.42
C SER A 1099 -0.36 26.68 4.06
N TRP A 1100 0.96 26.74 3.87
CA TRP A 1100 1.56 27.28 2.63
C TRP A 1100 1.68 26.24 1.50
N GLY A 1101 1.17 25.03 1.71
CA GLY A 1101 1.15 23.96 0.74
C GLY A 1101 0.22 22.81 1.16
N VAL A 1102 -0.26 22.08 0.16
CA VAL A 1102 -1.05 20.85 0.31
C VAL A 1102 -0.12 19.66 0.03
N GLN A 1103 -0.14 18.65 0.89
CA GLN A 1103 0.56 17.39 0.67
C GLN A 1103 -0.40 16.37 0.05
N PHE A 1104 0.07 15.63 -0.95
CA PHE A 1104 -0.66 14.52 -1.55
C PHE A 1104 -0.02 13.21 -1.11
N GLU A 1105 -0.79 12.34 -0.45
CA GLU A 1105 -0.37 10.96 -0.22
C GLU A 1105 -0.45 10.20 -1.56
N SER A 1106 0.70 9.73 -2.07
CA SER A 1106 0.78 9.08 -3.37
C SER A 1106 0.32 7.61 -3.28
N GLU A 1107 -0.99 7.38 -3.40
CA GLU A 1107 -1.53 6.01 -3.44
C GLU A 1107 -1.15 5.27 -4.74
N GLY A 1108 -0.20 4.33 -4.59
CA GLY A 1108 -0.14 3.10 -5.39
C GLY A 1108 0.29 3.20 -6.86
N LEU A 1109 0.52 2.02 -7.44
CA LEU A 1109 0.86 1.82 -8.86
C LEU A 1109 -0.29 2.24 -9.80
N LEU A 1110 -1.54 2.14 -9.33
CA LEU A 1110 -2.75 2.31 -10.15
C LEU A 1110 -2.98 3.78 -10.58
N THR A 1111 -2.63 4.75 -9.74
CA THR A 1111 -2.68 6.18 -10.06
C THR A 1111 -1.74 6.55 -11.22
N TRP A 1112 -0.58 5.89 -11.31
CA TRP A 1112 0.36 6.06 -12.43
C TRP A 1112 -0.18 5.46 -13.74
N ILE A 1113 -0.82 4.29 -13.66
CA ILE A 1113 -1.47 3.63 -14.81
C ILE A 1113 -2.58 4.53 -15.37
N LEU A 1114 -3.36 5.19 -14.51
CA LEU A 1114 -4.40 6.15 -14.89
C LEU A 1114 -3.85 7.41 -15.57
N ALA A 1115 -2.89 8.10 -14.94
CA ALA A 1115 -2.33 9.31 -15.53
C ALA A 1115 -1.65 9.01 -16.88
N GLY A 1116 -0.98 7.86 -16.98
CA GLY A 1116 -0.40 7.36 -18.22
C GLY A 1116 -1.44 7.00 -19.28
N SER A 1117 -2.53 6.31 -18.92
CA SER A 1117 -3.57 5.89 -19.88
C SER A 1117 -4.41 7.07 -20.38
N LEU A 1118 -4.70 8.05 -19.53
CA LEU A 1118 -5.33 9.32 -19.93
C LEU A 1118 -4.39 10.15 -20.84
N GLY A 1119 -3.12 10.30 -20.46
CA GLY A 1119 -2.15 10.99 -21.31
C GLY A 1119 -2.02 10.33 -22.68
N LEU A 1120 -2.01 8.99 -22.72
CA LEU A 1120 -1.97 8.20 -23.94
C LEU A 1120 -3.26 8.35 -24.78
N SER A 1121 -4.46 8.35 -24.18
CA SER A 1121 -5.72 8.54 -24.92
C SER A 1121 -5.77 9.91 -25.59
N LEU A 1122 -5.28 10.96 -24.91
CA LEU A 1122 -5.19 12.32 -25.46
C LEU A 1122 -4.18 12.43 -26.60
N VAL A 1123 -2.99 11.85 -26.45
CA VAL A 1123 -1.98 11.82 -27.51
C VAL A 1123 -2.47 11.04 -28.74
N LEU A 1124 -3.12 9.89 -28.53
CA LEU A 1124 -3.72 9.11 -29.62
C LEU A 1124 -4.84 9.90 -30.31
N SER A 1125 -5.69 10.60 -29.56
CA SER A 1125 -6.74 11.48 -30.11
C SER A 1125 -6.13 12.65 -30.91
N PHE A 1126 -5.06 13.26 -30.41
CA PHE A 1126 -4.33 14.35 -31.06
C PHE A 1126 -3.67 13.94 -32.38
N VAL A 1127 -3.30 12.66 -32.54
CA VAL A 1127 -2.72 12.12 -33.79
C VAL A 1127 -3.80 11.61 -34.75
N ILE A 1128 -4.75 10.80 -34.25
CA ILE A 1128 -5.73 10.11 -35.09
C ILE A 1128 -6.73 11.07 -35.72
N VAL A 1129 -7.22 12.09 -35.01
CA VAL A 1129 -8.25 13.00 -35.52
C VAL A 1129 -7.74 13.91 -36.66
N PRO A 1130 -6.51 14.47 -36.61
CA PRO A 1130 -5.91 15.11 -37.78
C PRO A 1130 -5.64 14.13 -38.94
N MET A 1131 -5.19 12.90 -38.65
CA MET A 1131 -4.99 11.87 -39.68
C MET A 1131 -6.30 11.47 -40.38
N SER A 1132 -7.44 11.49 -39.68
CA SER A 1132 -8.77 11.29 -40.27
C SER A 1132 -9.37 12.55 -40.92
N ARG A 1133 -8.55 13.56 -41.23
CA ARG A 1133 -8.99 14.87 -41.78
C ARG A 1133 -10.11 15.51 -40.95
N PHE A 1134 -10.00 15.46 -39.63
CA PHE A 1134 -10.99 15.97 -38.66
C PHE A 1134 -12.40 15.36 -38.78
N HIS A 1135 -12.56 14.26 -39.50
CA HIS A 1135 -13.81 13.51 -39.54
C HIS A 1135 -13.82 12.45 -38.43
N LEU A 1136 -14.74 12.60 -37.48
CA LEU A 1136 -15.01 11.60 -36.46
C LEU A 1136 -15.99 10.57 -37.03
N GLY A 1137 -15.45 9.45 -37.50
CA GLY A 1137 -16.21 8.28 -37.94
C GLY A 1137 -16.51 7.31 -36.79
N GLN A 1138 -17.43 6.39 -37.02
CA GLN A 1138 -17.77 5.33 -36.06
C GLN A 1138 -16.57 4.47 -35.67
N THR A 1139 -15.59 4.30 -36.56
CA THR A 1139 -14.32 3.59 -36.31
C THR A 1139 -13.52 4.21 -35.16
N TYR A 1140 -13.49 5.54 -35.05
CA TYR A 1140 -12.86 6.24 -33.93
C TYR A 1140 -13.62 6.02 -32.62
N GLY A 1141 -14.96 6.00 -32.68
CA GLY A 1141 -15.80 5.68 -31.52
C GLY A 1141 -15.56 4.27 -30.99
N ILE A 1142 -15.47 3.26 -31.87
CA ILE A 1142 -15.12 1.88 -31.50
C ILE A 1142 -13.72 1.81 -30.90
N PHE A 1143 -12.74 2.50 -31.51
CA PHE A 1143 -11.36 2.55 -31.01
C PHE A 1143 -11.28 3.08 -29.57
N LEU A 1144 -11.97 4.18 -29.25
CA LEU A 1144 -12.00 4.74 -27.90
C LEU A 1144 -12.64 3.78 -26.88
N LEU A 1145 -13.74 3.11 -27.25
CA LEU A 1145 -14.38 2.13 -26.36
C LEU A 1145 -13.51 0.89 -26.13
N LEU A 1146 -12.77 0.42 -27.15
CA LEU A 1146 -11.81 -0.67 -27.01
C LEU A 1146 -10.62 -0.28 -26.13
N PHE A 1147 -10.09 0.94 -26.31
CA PHE A 1147 -9.03 1.48 -25.45
C PHE A 1147 -9.48 1.50 -23.99
N TYR A 1148 -10.70 1.97 -23.73
CA TYR A 1148 -11.28 1.99 -22.40
C TYR A 1148 -11.45 0.59 -21.78
N PHE A 1149 -11.93 -0.39 -22.56
CA PHE A 1149 -12.06 -1.77 -22.10
C PHE A 1149 -10.70 -2.41 -21.77
N ILE A 1150 -9.67 -2.15 -22.58
CA ILE A 1150 -8.29 -2.61 -22.31
C ILE A 1150 -7.75 -1.96 -21.03
N PHE A 1151 -7.95 -0.65 -20.85
CA PHE A 1151 -7.59 0.05 -19.62
C PHE A 1151 -8.26 -0.57 -18.38
N LEU A 1152 -9.58 -0.80 -18.44
CA LEU A 1152 -10.34 -1.39 -17.32
C LEU A 1152 -9.84 -2.80 -16.99
N LEU A 1153 -9.53 -3.61 -18.01
CA LEU A 1153 -8.97 -4.95 -17.84
C LEU A 1153 -7.58 -4.90 -17.18
N VAL A 1154 -6.70 -3.98 -17.60
CA VAL A 1154 -5.36 -3.81 -17.00
C VAL A 1154 -5.46 -3.31 -15.57
N ALA A 1155 -6.35 -2.37 -15.26
CA ALA A 1155 -6.60 -1.88 -13.91
C ALA A 1155 -7.04 -3.02 -12.97
N LEU A 1156 -8.06 -3.80 -13.36
CA LEU A 1156 -8.56 -4.93 -12.57
C LEU A 1156 -7.50 -6.03 -12.38
N LEU A 1157 -6.77 -6.39 -13.45
CA LEU A 1157 -5.73 -7.42 -13.37
C LEU A 1157 -4.51 -6.99 -12.52
N THR A 1158 -4.24 -5.68 -12.44
CA THR A 1158 -3.20 -5.12 -11.56
C THR A 1158 -3.64 -5.23 -10.10
N GLU A 1159 -4.89 -4.86 -9.79
CA GLU A 1159 -5.46 -4.97 -8.43
C GLU A 1159 -5.50 -6.40 -7.92
N PHE A 1160 -5.98 -7.36 -8.72
CA PHE A 1160 -6.00 -8.78 -8.35
C PHE A 1160 -4.59 -9.42 -8.29
N GLY A 1161 -3.52 -8.62 -8.40
CA GLY A 1161 -2.13 -9.06 -8.26
C GLY A 1161 -1.63 -9.97 -9.38
N VAL A 1162 -2.38 -10.07 -10.48
CA VAL A 1162 -2.09 -10.89 -11.66
C VAL A 1162 -1.07 -10.20 -12.55
N ILE A 1163 -1.23 -8.89 -12.78
CA ILE A 1163 -0.23 -8.04 -13.40
C ILE A 1163 0.60 -7.39 -12.29
N ARG A 1164 1.85 -7.85 -12.15
CA ARG A 1164 2.87 -7.17 -11.35
C ARG A 1164 3.79 -6.41 -12.29
N ILE A 1165 3.57 -5.10 -12.42
CA ILE A 1165 4.56 -4.22 -13.06
C ILE A 1165 5.63 -3.95 -12.00
N VAL A 1166 6.87 -4.34 -12.32
CA VAL A 1166 8.07 -4.25 -11.46
C VAL A 1166 8.62 -2.83 -11.47
#